data_AF-A0A916QZS2-F1
#
_entry.id   AF-A0A916QZS2-F1
#
_cell.length_a   1.000
_cell.length_b   1.000
_cell.length_c   1.000
_cell.angle_alpha   90.00
_cell.angle_beta   90.00
_cell.angle_gamma   90.00
#
_symmetry.space_group_name_H-M   'P 1'
#
loop_
_entity.id
_entity.type
_entity.pdbx_description
1 polymer ?
#
loop_
_entity_poly.entity_id
_entity_poly.type
_entity_poly.pdbx_seq_one_letter_code
_entity_poly.pdbx_strand_id
1 'polypeptide(L)'
;MPKETIYRVEEEANLRIPLSNGMTLSARVWRPVGCGPVPVILEYLPYRKRDGTAARDALTHPYMAARGYVCVRVDTRGCGESDGLFDDEYSEQELSDGVEVVNWLAAQDWCSGAVGMMGISWGGFNGLQIAARAPEPLKAVVTLCSTTDRFADDIHYKGGVMLGENPGWAATVLSWFSTPPDPELVGEDWRDIWLNRLEHTPFVAERWVAEQVRSDYWAHGSVCEDYSAIKAAVLTVGGWHDGYRNTMGHLVDNLTAPVKGIAGPWNHKYPHFAVPGPQIDFLGEMLRWWDHWLKGIDRGVEADPAYRCYVMDSVAPQTSFTHRAGRWVGLEQSRGAGMKRFYLNGTGLDAEEGPVSRDVGTDLACGRGTGEYFPFGFGPGELPDDQTADDALSMCFDSDPLDHRMDIVGRAKVKLALSSDCPRAQIAVRLNDLRPDGSSALIAHGFLNLRQRDGAAVMVDMPRDKAVEVEVLLDQAAYHLPEGHRLRIALSPSYFPFIWPEAEPVTLSVSGGCLELPHLDGEGVTVAFDGPKSAVPLPLEQMTPRAEHKDIRIEGQRIVHEILGENGVVRNPETGLETREKVHEVFSFARFDPATASARFAWERSYGRGDWRVSVNSFLQMETVNDGFLLTAELRAFEETQDTQTEVFQRDWRVVVPRM
;
A
#
# COMPACT_ATOMS: atom_id res chain seq x y z
N MET A 1 26.79 16.30 -18.92
CA MET A 1 25.94 15.12 -19.22
C MET A 1 26.11 14.73 -20.69
N PRO A 2 26.22 13.44 -21.03
CA PRO A 2 26.21 13.00 -22.42
C PRO A 2 24.93 13.50 -23.11
N LYS A 3 25.02 13.86 -24.40
CA LYS A 3 23.85 14.28 -25.18
C LYS A 3 22.90 13.09 -25.31
N GLU A 4 21.72 13.17 -24.70
CA GLU A 4 20.72 12.10 -24.78
C GLU A 4 20.27 11.89 -26.22
N THR A 5 20.39 10.66 -26.70
CA THR A 5 19.78 10.25 -27.97
C THR A 5 18.34 9.85 -27.70
N ILE A 6 17.40 10.47 -28.40
CA ILE A 6 15.97 10.15 -28.29
C ILE A 6 15.58 9.33 -29.50
N TYR A 7 15.15 8.09 -29.27
CA TYR A 7 14.72 7.15 -30.29
C TYR A 7 13.21 7.27 -30.55
N ARG A 8 12.81 6.95 -31.78
CA ARG A 8 11.40 6.64 -32.06
C ARG A 8 11.04 5.35 -31.33
N VAL A 9 9.84 5.32 -30.73
CA VAL A 9 9.31 4.15 -30.03
C VAL A 9 8.21 3.52 -30.87
N GLU A 10 8.26 2.19 -30.99
CA GLU A 10 7.17 1.36 -31.52
C GLU A 10 6.52 0.61 -30.37
N GLU A 11 5.19 0.53 -30.41
CA GLU A 11 4.40 -0.16 -29.40
C GLU A 11 3.80 -1.44 -29.98
N GLU A 12 3.89 -2.53 -29.23
CA GLU A 12 3.19 -3.78 -29.47
C GLU A 12 2.22 -4.02 -28.30
N ALA A 13 0.92 -4.01 -28.58
CA ALA A 13 -0.12 -4.04 -27.54
C ALA A 13 -0.29 -5.41 -26.85
N ASN A 14 0.16 -6.50 -27.50
CA ASN A 14 -0.10 -7.88 -27.08
C ASN A 14 0.98 -8.86 -27.57
N LEU A 15 2.20 -8.72 -27.05
CA LEU A 15 3.23 -9.74 -27.22
C LEU A 15 2.90 -10.94 -26.33
N ARG A 16 2.92 -12.16 -26.90
CA ARG A 16 2.70 -13.41 -26.16
C ARG A 16 4.04 -14.00 -25.71
N ILE A 17 4.28 -14.02 -24.41
CA ILE A 17 5.47 -14.58 -23.78
C ILE A 17 5.18 -16.05 -23.44
N PRO A 18 5.82 -17.03 -24.10
CA PRO A 18 5.63 -18.43 -23.77
C PRO A 18 6.29 -18.77 -22.43
N LEU A 19 5.59 -19.62 -21.66
CA LEU A 19 6.12 -20.29 -20.49
C LEU A 19 6.41 -21.76 -20.81
N SER A 20 7.25 -22.37 -19.99
CA SER A 20 7.75 -23.74 -20.11
C SER A 20 6.64 -24.79 -20.05
N ASN A 21 5.53 -24.46 -19.40
CA ASN A 21 4.33 -25.30 -19.32
C ASN A 21 3.39 -25.16 -20.54
N GLY A 22 3.78 -24.41 -21.57
CA GLY A 22 3.02 -24.24 -22.82
C GLY A 22 1.96 -23.15 -22.78
N MET A 23 1.77 -22.48 -21.63
CA MET A 23 0.90 -21.32 -21.50
C MET A 23 1.62 -20.06 -21.97
N THR A 24 0.87 -18.99 -22.24
CA THR A 24 1.43 -17.70 -22.62
C THR A 24 0.95 -16.57 -21.71
N LEU A 25 1.87 -15.67 -21.34
CA LEU A 25 1.54 -14.42 -20.67
C LEU A 25 1.50 -13.28 -21.68
N SER A 26 0.63 -12.32 -21.40
CA SER A 26 0.35 -11.19 -22.27
C SER A 26 1.14 -9.96 -21.87
N ALA A 27 1.81 -9.32 -22.82
CA ALA A 27 2.63 -8.15 -22.57
C ALA A 27 2.33 -6.99 -23.52
N ARG A 28 2.39 -5.77 -22.99
CA ARG A 28 2.44 -4.52 -23.76
C ARG A 28 3.89 -4.07 -23.78
N VAL A 29 4.42 -3.80 -24.97
CA VAL A 29 5.86 -3.58 -25.16
C VAL A 29 6.10 -2.28 -25.90
N TRP A 30 7.01 -1.46 -25.37
CA TRP A 30 7.52 -0.27 -26.03
C TRP A 30 8.99 -0.47 -26.39
N ARG A 31 9.30 -0.49 -27.69
CA ARG A 31 10.66 -0.74 -28.20
C ARG A 31 11.23 0.49 -28.91
N PRO A 32 12.46 0.92 -28.59
CA PRO A 32 13.19 1.90 -29.38
C PRO A 32 13.60 1.32 -30.74
N VAL A 33 13.49 2.13 -31.79
CA VAL A 33 13.82 1.74 -33.16
C VAL A 33 15.23 2.19 -33.52
N GLY A 34 16.01 1.28 -34.12
CA GLY A 34 17.33 1.61 -34.69
C GLY A 34 18.47 1.74 -33.67
N CYS A 35 18.31 1.23 -32.45
CA CYS A 35 19.32 1.28 -31.38
C CYS A 35 20.13 0.00 -31.19
N GLY A 36 19.81 -1.08 -31.91
CA GLY A 36 20.35 -2.42 -31.61
C GLY A 36 19.81 -2.98 -30.28
N PRO A 37 20.41 -4.06 -29.75
CA PRO A 37 19.98 -4.66 -28.50
C PRO A 37 20.21 -3.73 -27.30
N VAL A 38 19.20 -3.58 -26.44
CA VAL A 38 19.23 -2.69 -25.26
C VAL A 38 18.66 -3.40 -24.02
N PRO A 39 18.92 -2.93 -22.80
CA PRO A 39 18.34 -3.54 -21.61
C PRO A 39 16.82 -3.45 -21.57
N VAL A 40 16.22 -4.34 -20.78
CA VAL A 40 14.78 -4.39 -20.55
C VAL A 40 14.41 -3.80 -19.21
N ILE A 41 13.28 -3.09 -19.16
CA ILE A 41 12.58 -2.70 -17.93
C ILE A 41 11.25 -3.46 -17.91
N LEU A 42 11.10 -4.37 -16.95
CA LEU A 42 9.91 -5.19 -16.75
C LEU A 42 9.03 -4.63 -15.62
N GLU A 43 7.73 -4.52 -15.86
CA GLU A 43 6.70 -4.41 -14.83
C GLU A 43 5.75 -5.60 -14.93
N TYR A 44 5.54 -6.32 -13.82
CA TYR A 44 4.82 -7.61 -13.76
C TYR A 44 3.77 -7.58 -12.64
N LEU A 45 2.49 -7.50 -13.00
CA LEU A 45 1.38 -7.33 -12.06
C LEU A 45 -0.01 -7.69 -12.67
N PRO A 46 -1.06 -7.90 -11.85
CA PRO A 46 -2.36 -8.40 -12.32
C PRO A 46 -3.36 -7.34 -12.83
N TYR A 47 -3.01 -6.05 -12.83
CA TYR A 47 -3.97 -4.94 -12.97
C TYR A 47 -4.31 -4.52 -14.41
N ARG A 48 -4.36 -5.47 -15.36
CA ARG A 48 -4.77 -5.28 -16.76
C ARG A 48 -4.05 -4.15 -17.54
N LYS A 49 -3.17 -4.52 -18.45
CA LYS A 49 -2.33 -3.57 -19.21
C LYS A 49 -3.08 -2.71 -20.24
N ARG A 50 -4.29 -3.12 -20.65
CA ARG A 50 -5.07 -2.45 -21.73
C ARG A 50 -6.01 -1.37 -21.21
N ASP A 51 -6.49 -1.51 -19.98
CA ASP A 51 -7.35 -0.54 -19.31
C ASP A 51 -6.75 -0.09 -17.97
N GLY A 52 -6.84 -0.91 -16.92
CA GLY A 52 -6.53 -0.58 -15.52
C GLY A 52 -5.27 0.26 -15.37
N THR A 53 -4.11 -0.26 -15.76
CA THR A 53 -2.84 0.49 -15.66
C THR A 53 -2.48 1.31 -16.89
N ALA A 54 -3.25 1.25 -17.98
CA ALA A 54 -2.84 1.79 -19.27
C ALA A 54 -2.50 3.29 -19.25
N ALA A 55 -3.29 4.09 -18.53
CA ALA A 55 -3.07 5.53 -18.40
C ALA A 55 -1.78 5.86 -17.62
N ARG A 56 -1.55 5.12 -16.53
CA ARG A 56 -0.33 5.22 -15.70
C ARG A 56 0.90 4.80 -16.50
N ASP A 57 0.78 3.69 -17.23
CA ASP A 57 1.89 3.09 -17.99
C ASP A 57 2.37 4.04 -19.09
N ALA A 58 1.45 4.77 -19.73
CA ALA A 58 1.73 5.76 -20.78
C ALA A 58 2.58 6.94 -20.28
N LEU A 59 2.54 7.27 -18.99
CA LEU A 59 3.34 8.36 -18.42
C LEU A 59 4.82 7.98 -18.23
N THR A 60 5.14 6.69 -18.15
CA THR A 60 6.46 6.18 -17.72
C THR A 60 7.18 5.38 -18.80
N HIS A 61 6.56 4.32 -19.33
CA HIS A 61 7.25 3.38 -20.22
C HIS A 61 7.70 4.01 -21.55
N PRO A 62 6.89 4.83 -22.25
CA PRO A 62 7.34 5.48 -23.48
C PRO A 62 8.53 6.42 -23.26
N TYR A 63 8.61 7.08 -22.10
CA TYR A 63 9.72 7.98 -21.75
C TYR A 63 11.04 7.22 -21.63
N MET A 64 11.01 6.05 -20.98
CA MET A 64 12.18 5.17 -20.85
C MET A 64 12.54 4.51 -22.17
N ALA A 65 11.53 4.05 -22.92
CA ALA A 65 11.75 3.42 -24.20
C ALA A 65 12.47 4.34 -25.20
N ALA A 66 12.05 5.61 -25.25
CA ALA A 66 12.69 6.62 -26.08
C ALA A 66 14.16 6.88 -25.71
N ARG A 67 14.64 6.40 -24.55
CA ARG A 67 16.02 6.55 -24.04
C ARG A 67 16.83 5.24 -24.09
N GLY A 68 16.43 4.33 -24.98
CA GLY A 68 17.19 3.11 -25.26
C GLY A 68 16.99 2.04 -24.20
N TYR A 69 15.73 1.75 -23.88
CA TYR A 69 15.31 0.60 -23.08
C TYR A 69 14.15 -0.09 -23.78
N VAL A 70 14.02 -1.41 -23.71
CA VAL A 70 12.74 -2.05 -24.05
C VAL A 70 11.90 -2.11 -22.78
N CYS A 71 10.73 -1.50 -22.80
CA CYS A 71 9.82 -1.50 -21.66
C CYS A 71 8.74 -2.56 -21.88
N VAL A 72 8.50 -3.42 -20.89
CA VAL A 72 7.59 -4.57 -20.99
C VAL A 72 6.67 -4.57 -19.77
N ARG A 73 5.37 -4.36 -19.99
CA ARG A 73 4.34 -4.49 -18.97
C ARG A 73 3.60 -5.81 -19.21
N VAL A 74 3.70 -6.74 -18.27
CA VAL A 74 3.12 -8.09 -18.36
C VAL A 74 1.92 -8.24 -17.44
N ASP A 75 0.81 -8.79 -17.94
CA ASP A 75 -0.29 -9.29 -17.09
C ASP A 75 0.13 -10.63 -16.49
N THR A 76 0.01 -10.78 -15.17
CA THR A 76 0.29 -12.04 -14.49
C THR A 76 -0.69 -13.14 -14.95
N ARG A 77 -0.35 -14.39 -14.65
CA ARG A 77 -1.19 -15.57 -14.94
C ARG A 77 -2.64 -15.34 -14.50
N GLY A 78 -3.59 -15.67 -15.37
CA GLY A 78 -5.02 -15.56 -15.09
C GLY A 78 -5.61 -14.15 -15.11
N CYS A 79 -4.79 -13.13 -15.35
CA CYS A 79 -5.24 -11.73 -15.39
C CYS A 79 -5.14 -11.16 -16.80
N GLY A 80 -5.97 -10.14 -17.10
CA GLY A 80 -6.02 -9.50 -18.41
C GLY A 80 -6.11 -10.53 -19.54
N GLU A 81 -5.20 -10.44 -20.52
CA GLU A 81 -5.15 -11.37 -21.64
C GLU A 81 -4.25 -12.60 -21.40
N SER A 82 -3.61 -12.75 -20.24
CA SER A 82 -2.70 -13.88 -19.96
C SER A 82 -3.44 -15.20 -19.73
N ASP A 83 -2.84 -16.32 -20.14
CA ASP A 83 -3.45 -17.62 -19.92
C ASP A 83 -3.48 -18.01 -18.43
N GLY A 84 -4.30 -19.01 -18.10
CA GLY A 84 -4.33 -19.63 -16.78
C GLY A 84 -5.32 -19.00 -15.81
N LEU A 85 -5.08 -19.26 -14.53
CA LEU A 85 -5.96 -18.92 -13.41
C LEU A 85 -5.16 -18.17 -12.34
N PHE A 86 -5.80 -17.19 -11.72
CA PHE A 86 -5.33 -16.58 -10.48
C PHE A 86 -5.61 -17.53 -9.32
N ASP A 87 -4.62 -17.74 -8.45
CA ASP A 87 -4.73 -18.61 -7.28
C ASP A 87 -4.70 -17.83 -5.96
N ASP A 88 -3.68 -16.99 -5.76
CA ASP A 88 -3.50 -16.17 -4.58
C ASP A 88 -2.54 -15.00 -4.88
N GLU A 89 -2.36 -14.10 -3.92
CA GLU A 89 -1.36 -13.06 -4.02
C GLU A 89 0.07 -13.56 -3.79
N TYR A 90 0.96 -13.22 -4.72
CA TYR A 90 2.40 -13.54 -4.64
C TYR A 90 2.66 -15.04 -4.48
N SER A 91 1.85 -15.86 -5.15
CA SER A 91 1.95 -17.31 -5.07
C SER A 91 3.29 -17.82 -5.61
N GLU A 92 3.69 -19.02 -5.19
CA GLU A 92 4.89 -19.67 -5.73
C GLU A 92 4.86 -19.76 -7.26
N GLN A 93 3.66 -19.98 -7.82
CA GLN A 93 3.45 -20.03 -9.26
C GLN A 93 3.66 -18.66 -9.91
N GLU A 94 3.07 -17.60 -9.36
CA GLU A 94 3.24 -16.23 -9.88
C GLU A 94 4.72 -15.82 -9.91
N LEU A 95 5.45 -16.09 -8.82
CA LEU A 95 6.86 -15.71 -8.71
C LEU A 95 7.77 -16.55 -9.61
N SER A 96 7.44 -17.84 -9.79
CA SER A 96 8.15 -18.72 -10.74
C SER A 96 7.95 -18.29 -12.18
N ASP A 97 6.73 -17.90 -12.55
CA ASP A 97 6.42 -17.33 -13.87
C ASP A 97 7.21 -16.03 -14.08
N GLY A 98 7.29 -15.17 -13.07
CA GLY A 98 8.08 -13.94 -13.13
C GLY A 98 9.56 -14.18 -13.39
N VAL A 99 10.16 -15.20 -12.75
CA VAL A 99 11.55 -15.62 -13.03
C VAL A 99 11.70 -16.13 -14.46
N GLU A 100 10.75 -16.92 -14.97
CA GLU A 100 10.77 -17.39 -16.34
C GLU A 100 10.67 -16.22 -17.35
N VAL A 101 9.79 -15.25 -17.09
CA VAL A 101 9.66 -14.03 -17.90
C VAL A 101 10.97 -13.24 -17.95
N VAL A 102 11.65 -13.05 -16.81
CA VAL A 102 12.97 -12.37 -16.76
C VAL A 102 13.98 -13.08 -17.66
N ASN A 103 14.09 -14.41 -17.56
CA ASN A 103 15.03 -15.18 -18.37
C ASN A 103 14.66 -15.18 -19.86
N TRP A 104 13.36 -15.27 -20.18
CA TRP A 104 12.88 -15.21 -21.56
C TRP A 104 13.21 -13.86 -22.20
N LEU A 105 12.96 -12.75 -21.49
CA LEU A 105 13.26 -11.40 -21.95
C LEU A 105 14.75 -11.20 -22.22
N ALA A 106 15.60 -11.69 -21.31
CA ALA A 106 17.06 -11.60 -21.46
C ALA A 106 17.59 -12.37 -22.68
N ALA A 107 16.88 -13.40 -23.13
CA ALA A 107 17.28 -14.24 -24.27
C ALA A 107 16.87 -13.68 -25.64
N GLN A 108 16.09 -12.59 -25.68
CA GLN A 108 15.62 -12.01 -26.95
C GLN A 108 16.75 -11.28 -27.69
N ASP A 109 16.72 -11.31 -29.01
CA ASP A 109 17.77 -10.70 -29.87
C ASP A 109 17.85 -9.17 -29.74
N TRP A 110 16.76 -8.53 -29.33
CA TRP A 110 16.67 -7.10 -29.04
C TRP A 110 17.02 -6.75 -27.58
N CYS A 111 17.27 -7.74 -26.72
CA CYS A 111 17.72 -7.50 -25.35
C CYS A 111 19.26 -7.55 -25.27
N SER A 112 19.86 -6.67 -24.48
CA SER A 112 21.31 -6.74 -24.18
C SER A 112 21.69 -7.87 -23.21
N GLY A 113 20.73 -8.67 -22.75
CA GLY A 113 20.88 -9.67 -21.68
C GLY A 113 20.70 -9.10 -20.26
N ALA A 114 20.52 -7.79 -20.10
CA ALA A 114 20.28 -7.15 -18.81
C ALA A 114 18.82 -6.77 -18.64
N VAL A 115 18.23 -7.15 -17.50
CA VAL A 115 16.85 -6.85 -17.13
C VAL A 115 16.84 -6.06 -15.82
N GLY A 116 16.03 -5.00 -15.79
CA GLY A 116 15.59 -4.33 -14.58
C GLY A 116 14.11 -4.58 -14.35
N MET A 117 13.66 -4.51 -13.10
CA MET A 117 12.25 -4.61 -12.75
C MET A 117 11.76 -3.38 -12.01
N MET A 118 10.54 -2.92 -12.31
CA MET A 118 9.91 -1.83 -11.59
C MET A 118 8.45 -2.13 -11.30
N GLY A 119 7.90 -1.44 -10.30
CA GLY A 119 6.47 -1.44 -10.06
C GLY A 119 6.11 -0.74 -8.76
N ILE A 120 4.82 -0.43 -8.64
CA ILE A 120 4.22 0.09 -7.42
C ILE A 120 3.28 -0.95 -6.83
N SER A 121 3.13 -0.99 -5.50
CA SER A 121 2.23 -1.93 -4.83
C SER A 121 2.63 -3.36 -5.22
N TRP A 122 1.69 -4.20 -5.63
CA TRP A 122 1.94 -5.54 -6.17
C TRP A 122 3.14 -5.66 -7.12
N GLY A 123 3.33 -4.71 -8.06
CA GLY A 123 4.50 -4.73 -8.95
C GLY A 123 5.83 -4.47 -8.21
N GLY A 124 5.80 -3.65 -7.17
CA GLY A 124 6.94 -3.42 -6.28
C GLY A 124 7.26 -4.63 -5.39
N PHE A 125 6.24 -5.29 -4.85
CA PHE A 125 6.37 -6.56 -4.12
C PHE A 125 7.00 -7.64 -5.02
N ASN A 126 6.42 -7.87 -6.20
CA ASN A 126 6.95 -8.81 -7.18
C ASN A 126 8.40 -8.50 -7.56
N GLY A 127 8.74 -7.21 -7.75
CA GLY A 127 10.11 -6.77 -8.01
C GLY A 127 11.10 -7.24 -6.94
N LEU A 128 10.75 -7.06 -5.66
CA LEU A 128 11.59 -7.51 -4.53
C LEU A 128 11.61 -9.05 -4.40
N GLN A 129 10.46 -9.70 -4.49
CA GLN A 129 10.32 -11.14 -4.30
C GLN A 129 11.02 -11.94 -5.41
N ILE A 130 10.92 -11.49 -6.66
CA ILE A 130 11.66 -12.09 -7.80
C ILE A 130 13.16 -11.79 -7.67
N ALA A 131 13.56 -10.60 -7.20
CA ALA A 131 14.96 -10.30 -6.94
C ALA A 131 15.57 -11.18 -5.84
N ALA A 132 14.79 -11.57 -4.83
CA ALA A 132 15.22 -12.53 -3.80
C ALA A 132 15.45 -13.94 -4.36
N ARG A 133 14.85 -14.29 -5.51
CA ARG A 133 15.14 -15.54 -6.25
C ARG A 133 16.41 -15.45 -7.11
N ALA A 134 17.02 -14.26 -7.18
CA ALA A 134 18.29 -13.98 -7.84
C ALA A 134 18.45 -14.54 -9.28
N PRO A 135 17.47 -14.36 -10.20
CA PRO A 135 17.69 -14.70 -11.60
C PRO A 135 18.87 -13.88 -12.16
N GLU A 136 19.85 -14.56 -12.77
CA GLU A 136 21.10 -13.93 -13.20
C GLU A 136 20.90 -12.66 -14.06
N PRO A 137 19.95 -12.61 -15.02
CA PRO A 137 19.76 -11.42 -15.84
C PRO A 137 19.21 -10.18 -15.10
N LEU A 138 18.62 -10.35 -13.92
CA LEU A 138 18.03 -9.25 -13.15
C LEU A 138 19.11 -8.47 -12.40
N LYS A 139 19.41 -7.26 -12.87
CA LYS A 139 20.53 -6.46 -12.34
C LYS A 139 20.10 -5.35 -11.39
N ALA A 140 18.87 -4.84 -11.54
CA ALA A 140 18.34 -3.77 -10.69
C ALA A 140 16.82 -3.80 -10.56
N VAL A 141 16.33 -3.29 -9.43
CA VAL A 141 14.91 -3.12 -9.10
C VAL A 141 14.64 -1.67 -8.70
N VAL A 142 13.51 -1.13 -9.14
CA VAL A 142 12.92 0.10 -8.61
C VAL A 142 11.57 -0.28 -7.99
N THR A 143 11.53 -0.41 -6.66
CA THR A 143 10.32 -0.79 -5.94
C THR A 143 9.64 0.45 -5.36
N LEU A 144 8.34 0.60 -5.60
CA LEU A 144 7.53 1.70 -5.07
C LEU A 144 6.42 1.19 -4.17
N CYS A 145 6.20 1.85 -3.03
CA CYS A 145 5.09 1.59 -2.11
C CYS A 145 4.80 0.08 -1.96
N SER A 146 5.82 -0.69 -1.59
CA SER A 146 5.76 -2.14 -1.40
C SER A 146 6.03 -2.48 0.06
N THR A 147 5.88 -3.73 0.50
CA THR A 147 6.35 -4.18 1.83
C THR A 147 7.62 -5.04 1.78
N THR A 148 8.27 -5.19 2.94
CA THR A 148 9.27 -6.23 3.18
C THR A 148 8.73 -7.41 4.02
N ASP A 149 7.61 -7.21 4.72
CA ASP A 149 6.97 -8.17 5.60
C ASP A 149 5.46 -8.18 5.35
N ARG A 150 4.95 -9.29 4.78
CA ARG A 150 3.54 -9.44 4.38
C ARG A 150 2.55 -9.55 5.55
N PHE A 151 3.04 -9.65 6.79
CA PHE A 151 2.18 -9.74 7.98
C PHE A 151 2.30 -8.51 8.87
N ALA A 152 3.51 -8.03 9.13
CA ALA A 152 3.71 -6.95 10.10
C ALA A 152 3.47 -5.56 9.50
N ASP A 153 3.52 -5.44 8.17
CA ASP A 153 3.52 -4.16 7.47
C ASP A 153 2.87 -4.28 6.07
N ASP A 154 1.75 -5.01 5.99
CA ASP A 154 0.97 -5.19 4.76
C ASP A 154 -0.49 -4.73 4.95
N ILE A 155 -1.29 -4.68 3.89
CA ILE A 155 -2.72 -4.33 3.92
C ILE A 155 -3.56 -5.29 4.78
N HIS A 156 -3.04 -6.47 5.12
CA HIS A 156 -3.77 -7.49 5.88
C HIS A 156 -3.70 -7.28 7.39
N TYR A 157 -2.48 -7.16 7.91
CA TYR A 157 -2.21 -7.07 9.33
C TYR A 157 -1.13 -6.03 9.61
N LYS A 158 -1.22 -5.42 10.79
CA LYS A 158 -0.19 -4.51 11.31
C LYS A 158 -0.08 -4.70 12.81
N GLY A 159 1.12 -5.03 13.28
CA GLY A 159 1.35 -5.36 14.70
C GLY A 159 0.49 -6.51 15.22
N GLY A 160 0.11 -7.46 14.36
CA GLY A 160 -0.75 -8.59 14.73
C GLY A 160 -2.25 -8.27 14.81
N VAL A 161 -2.66 -7.05 14.46
CA VAL A 161 -4.06 -6.64 14.36
C VAL A 161 -4.48 -6.63 12.90
N MET A 162 -5.65 -7.20 12.61
CA MET A 162 -6.22 -7.18 11.25
C MET A 162 -6.63 -5.75 10.89
N LEU A 163 -6.20 -5.27 9.72
CA LEU A 163 -6.63 -3.99 9.19
C LEU A 163 -8.05 -4.09 8.61
N GLY A 164 -8.82 -3.01 8.68
CA GLY A 164 -10.15 -2.94 8.04
C GLY A 164 -10.08 -3.12 6.52
N GLU A 165 -8.91 -2.86 5.96
CA GLU A 165 -8.58 -3.09 4.55
C GLU A 165 -8.37 -4.57 4.19
N ASN A 166 -8.13 -5.48 5.13
CA ASN A 166 -7.97 -6.90 4.81
C ASN A 166 -9.19 -7.47 4.03
N PRO A 167 -10.44 -7.33 4.53
CA PRO A 167 -11.62 -7.69 3.74
C PRO A 167 -11.89 -6.73 2.56
N GLY A 168 -11.46 -5.46 2.64
CA GLY A 168 -11.60 -4.49 1.54
C GLY A 168 -10.75 -4.85 0.32
N TRP A 169 -9.52 -5.29 0.54
CA TRP A 169 -8.64 -5.81 -0.49
C TRP A 169 -9.16 -7.11 -1.07
N ALA A 170 -9.68 -8.01 -0.24
CA ALA A 170 -10.29 -9.26 -0.73
C ALA A 170 -11.49 -8.98 -1.65
N ALA A 171 -12.31 -7.96 -1.33
CA ALA A 171 -13.40 -7.50 -2.18
C ALA A 171 -12.89 -6.88 -3.49
N THR A 172 -11.79 -6.13 -3.42
CA THR A 172 -11.14 -5.53 -4.59
C THR A 172 -10.59 -6.60 -5.53
N VAL A 173 -9.90 -7.62 -5.01
CA VAL A 173 -9.41 -8.77 -5.79
C VAL A 173 -10.55 -9.55 -6.44
N LEU A 174 -11.62 -9.83 -5.67
CA LEU A 174 -12.82 -10.49 -6.20
C LEU A 174 -13.43 -9.72 -7.37
N SER A 175 -13.42 -8.40 -7.31
CA SER A 175 -13.89 -7.50 -8.37
C SER A 175 -12.94 -7.45 -9.57
N TRP A 176 -11.66 -7.15 -9.33
CA TRP A 176 -10.67 -6.85 -10.37
C TRP A 176 -10.32 -8.08 -11.21
N PHE A 177 -10.17 -9.24 -10.59
CA PHE A 177 -9.67 -10.45 -11.26
C PHE A 177 -10.78 -11.31 -11.88
N SER A 178 -12.04 -10.93 -11.65
CA SER A 178 -13.22 -11.56 -12.28
C SER A 178 -13.59 -10.96 -13.64
N THR A 179 -12.75 -10.07 -14.19
CA THR A 179 -13.05 -9.31 -15.41
C THR A 179 -12.61 -10.05 -16.70
N PRO A 180 -13.34 -9.88 -17.82
CA PRO A 180 -13.05 -10.62 -19.06
C PRO A 180 -11.77 -10.13 -19.76
N PRO A 181 -11.02 -11.00 -20.45
CA PRO A 181 -10.00 -10.54 -21.40
C PRO A 181 -10.65 -9.74 -22.53
N ASP A 182 -9.89 -8.86 -23.18
CA ASP A 182 -10.43 -8.10 -24.30
C ASP A 182 -10.59 -8.96 -25.59
N PRO A 183 -11.80 -9.06 -26.17
CA PRO A 183 -12.06 -9.86 -27.37
C PRO A 183 -11.23 -9.48 -28.60
N GLU A 184 -10.78 -8.22 -28.74
CA GLU A 184 -9.91 -7.82 -29.86
C GLU A 184 -8.52 -8.45 -29.78
N LEU A 185 -8.08 -8.86 -28.59
CA LEU A 185 -6.75 -9.42 -28.36
C LEU A 185 -6.75 -10.94 -28.27
N VAL A 186 -7.83 -11.55 -27.78
CA VAL A 186 -7.93 -13.01 -27.59
C VAL A 186 -8.94 -13.69 -28.52
N GLY A 187 -9.65 -12.92 -29.37
CA GLY A 187 -10.58 -13.47 -30.35
C GLY A 187 -11.86 -14.04 -29.72
N GLU A 188 -12.47 -15.00 -30.41
CA GLU A 188 -13.77 -15.59 -30.03
C GLU A 188 -13.72 -16.36 -28.70
N ASP A 189 -12.53 -16.79 -28.27
CA ASP A 189 -12.31 -17.55 -27.03
C ASP A 189 -12.45 -16.69 -25.75
N TRP A 190 -12.58 -15.37 -25.87
CA TRP A 190 -12.65 -14.44 -24.72
C TRP A 190 -13.69 -14.86 -23.68
N ARG A 191 -14.84 -15.37 -24.16
CA ARG A 191 -15.99 -15.75 -23.34
C ARG A 191 -15.70 -17.02 -22.54
N ASP A 192 -15.12 -18.02 -23.18
CA ASP A 192 -14.76 -19.29 -22.53
C ASP A 192 -13.65 -19.08 -21.52
N ILE A 193 -12.64 -18.25 -21.84
CA ILE A 193 -11.60 -17.84 -20.90
C ILE A 193 -12.22 -17.15 -19.68
N TRP A 194 -13.13 -16.20 -19.90
CA TRP A 194 -13.77 -15.45 -18.83
C TRP A 194 -14.60 -16.34 -17.90
N LEU A 195 -15.50 -17.15 -18.45
CA LEU A 195 -16.35 -18.05 -17.66
C LEU A 195 -15.51 -19.10 -16.92
N ASN A 196 -14.45 -19.63 -17.54
CA ASN A 196 -13.54 -20.54 -16.86
C ASN A 196 -12.84 -19.87 -15.66
N ARG A 197 -12.41 -18.60 -15.78
CA ARG A 197 -11.83 -17.87 -14.66
C ARG A 197 -12.84 -17.64 -13.53
N LEU A 198 -14.06 -17.20 -13.87
CA LEU A 198 -15.14 -16.99 -12.91
C LEU A 198 -15.46 -18.27 -12.11
N GLU A 199 -15.56 -19.42 -12.80
CA GLU A 199 -15.81 -20.72 -12.19
C GLU A 199 -14.71 -21.09 -11.18
N HIS A 200 -13.45 -20.73 -11.48
CA HIS A 200 -12.29 -21.06 -10.65
C HIS A 200 -11.82 -19.93 -9.73
N THR A 201 -12.56 -18.81 -9.64
CA THR A 201 -12.19 -17.70 -8.76
C THR A 201 -11.99 -18.18 -7.31
N PRO A 202 -10.81 -17.97 -6.71
CA PRO A 202 -10.56 -18.34 -5.32
C PRO A 202 -11.27 -17.39 -4.36
N PHE A 203 -11.65 -17.90 -3.18
CA PHE A 203 -12.19 -17.05 -2.11
C PHE A 203 -11.11 -16.65 -1.12
N VAL A 204 -10.23 -15.74 -1.55
CA VAL A 204 -9.04 -15.32 -0.80
C VAL A 204 -9.35 -14.69 0.57
N ALA A 205 -10.56 -14.11 0.73
CA ALA A 205 -10.98 -13.52 2.00
C ALA A 205 -11.00 -14.55 3.15
N GLU A 206 -11.41 -15.79 2.88
CA GLU A 206 -11.39 -16.87 3.87
C GLU A 206 -9.96 -17.09 4.38
N ARG A 207 -9.00 -17.19 3.46
CA ARG A 207 -7.60 -17.45 3.79
C ARG A 207 -6.98 -16.30 4.57
N TRP A 208 -7.09 -15.06 4.06
CA TRP A 208 -6.43 -13.92 4.69
C TRP A 208 -7.01 -13.58 6.06
N VAL A 209 -8.31 -13.85 6.29
CA VAL A 209 -8.94 -13.72 7.62
C VAL A 209 -8.55 -14.88 8.55
N ALA A 210 -8.24 -16.07 8.02
CA ALA A 210 -7.84 -17.22 8.84
C ALA A 210 -6.39 -17.14 9.32
N GLU A 211 -5.49 -16.53 8.53
CA GLU A 211 -4.06 -16.44 8.81
C GLU A 211 -3.73 -15.29 9.79
N GLN A 212 -4.24 -15.36 11.02
CA GLN A 212 -4.15 -14.29 12.05
C GLN A 212 -2.81 -14.20 12.79
N VAL A 213 -1.86 -15.07 12.45
CA VAL A 213 -0.49 -15.08 12.97
C VAL A 213 0.49 -15.10 11.82
N ARG A 214 1.74 -14.70 12.07
CA ARG A 214 2.81 -14.76 11.09
C ARG A 214 3.25 -16.21 10.80
N SER A 215 2.44 -16.94 10.05
CA SER A 215 2.66 -18.32 9.61
C SER A 215 3.60 -18.38 8.39
N ASP A 216 3.90 -19.61 7.95
CA ASP A 216 4.66 -19.86 6.71
C ASP A 216 4.01 -19.23 5.48
N TYR A 217 2.67 -19.03 5.50
CA TYR A 217 1.95 -18.37 4.43
C TYR A 217 2.40 -16.91 4.23
N TRP A 218 2.55 -16.15 5.33
CA TRP A 218 3.03 -14.77 5.25
C TRP A 218 4.55 -14.68 5.12
N ALA A 219 5.28 -15.61 5.74
CA ALA A 219 6.73 -15.70 5.56
C ALA A 219 7.08 -15.92 4.08
N HIS A 220 6.28 -16.73 3.37
CA HIS A 220 6.34 -16.86 1.92
C HIS A 220 6.10 -15.51 1.24
N GLY A 221 7.12 -14.98 0.57
CA GLY A 221 7.07 -13.68 -0.10
C GLY A 221 7.45 -12.48 0.77
N SER A 222 7.79 -12.69 2.04
CA SER A 222 8.40 -11.65 2.88
C SER A 222 9.91 -11.63 2.66
N VAL A 223 10.44 -10.59 2.02
CA VAL A 223 11.88 -10.50 1.72
C VAL A 223 12.73 -10.22 2.97
N CYS A 224 12.10 -9.83 4.08
CA CYS A 224 12.79 -9.68 5.37
C CYS A 224 13.31 -10.99 5.98
N GLU A 225 12.88 -12.15 5.46
CA GLU A 225 13.41 -13.47 5.86
C GLU A 225 14.90 -13.61 5.54
N ASP A 226 15.32 -13.11 4.38
CA ASP A 226 16.72 -13.11 3.96
C ASP A 226 16.99 -11.97 2.96
N TYR A 227 17.31 -10.80 3.51
CA TYR A 227 17.74 -9.64 2.71
C TYR A 227 18.97 -9.94 1.84
N SER A 228 19.82 -10.90 2.25
CA SER A 228 21.03 -11.23 1.50
C SER A 228 20.72 -12.00 0.20
N ALA A 229 19.53 -12.58 0.06
CA ALA A 229 19.10 -13.28 -1.14
C ALA A 229 18.98 -12.33 -2.34
N ILE A 230 18.63 -11.06 -2.10
CA ILE A 230 18.56 -10.02 -3.13
C ILE A 230 19.97 -9.62 -3.56
N LYS A 231 20.29 -9.85 -4.83
CA LYS A 231 21.58 -9.47 -5.46
C LYS A 231 21.48 -8.26 -6.37
N ALA A 232 20.29 -8.01 -6.92
CA ALA A 232 20.03 -6.86 -7.76
C ALA A 232 20.14 -5.56 -6.94
N ALA A 233 20.61 -4.48 -7.56
CA ALA A 233 20.60 -3.18 -6.92
C ALA A 233 19.16 -2.70 -6.71
N VAL A 234 18.82 -2.12 -5.56
CA VAL A 234 17.46 -1.67 -5.23
C VAL A 234 17.36 -0.16 -5.04
N LEU A 235 16.52 0.50 -5.83
CA LEU A 235 16.01 1.84 -5.53
C LEU A 235 14.62 1.67 -4.92
N THR A 236 14.48 1.99 -3.64
CA THR A 236 13.20 1.92 -2.93
C THR A 236 12.58 3.31 -2.78
N VAL A 237 11.29 3.43 -3.10
CA VAL A 237 10.61 4.71 -3.16
C VAL A 237 9.23 4.62 -2.52
N GLY A 238 8.82 5.62 -1.77
CA GLY A 238 7.48 5.65 -1.19
C GLY A 238 7.10 7.00 -0.63
N GLY A 239 5.92 7.05 -0.01
CA GLY A 239 5.29 8.26 0.47
C GLY A 239 4.93 8.21 1.95
N TRP A 240 4.98 9.34 2.64
CA TRP A 240 4.57 9.44 4.06
C TRP A 240 3.08 9.32 4.28
N HIS A 241 2.27 9.58 3.25
CA HIS A 241 0.84 9.36 3.30
C HIS A 241 0.46 7.95 2.78
N ASP A 242 1.43 7.11 2.45
CA ASP A 242 1.20 5.72 2.04
C ASP A 242 1.09 4.76 3.23
N GLY A 243 0.42 3.63 3.06
CA GLY A 243 0.38 2.54 4.06
C GLY A 243 1.71 1.82 4.23
N TYR A 244 2.54 1.75 3.19
CA TYR A 244 3.82 1.03 3.16
C TYR A 244 5.04 1.89 3.47
N ARG A 245 4.87 2.90 4.33
CA ARG A 245 5.90 3.94 4.55
C ARG A 245 7.18 3.46 5.25
N ASN A 246 7.20 2.26 5.83
CA ASN A 246 8.38 1.73 6.53
C ASN A 246 9.39 1.05 5.61
N THR A 247 8.97 0.60 4.43
CA THR A 247 9.77 -0.26 3.54
C THR A 247 11.07 0.37 3.10
N MET A 248 11.04 1.67 2.77
CA MET A 248 12.24 2.35 2.29
C MET A 248 13.33 2.34 3.37
N GLY A 249 12.95 2.52 4.64
CA GLY A 249 13.89 2.43 5.74
C GLY A 249 14.39 1.02 5.99
N HIS A 250 13.49 0.03 5.96
CA HIS A 250 13.85 -1.38 6.12
C HIS A 250 14.88 -1.85 5.09
N LEU A 251 14.68 -1.53 3.81
CA LEU A 251 15.60 -1.96 2.76
C LEU A 251 16.96 -1.25 2.85
N VAL A 252 16.99 0.06 3.12
CA VAL A 252 18.24 0.82 3.26
C VAL A 252 19.08 0.32 4.43
N ASP A 253 18.45 -0.01 5.56
CA ASP A 253 19.18 -0.42 6.75
C ASP A 253 19.64 -1.89 6.72
N ASN A 254 19.03 -2.75 5.88
CA ASN A 254 19.25 -4.20 5.95
C ASN A 254 19.81 -4.84 4.67
N LEU A 255 19.67 -4.24 3.49
CA LEU A 255 20.23 -4.81 2.26
C LEU A 255 21.76 -4.72 2.24
N THR A 256 22.40 -5.80 1.83
CA THR A 256 23.84 -5.80 1.49
C THR A 256 24.10 -5.48 0.02
N ALA A 257 23.09 -5.66 -0.84
CA ALA A 257 23.14 -5.23 -2.22
C ALA A 257 23.10 -3.68 -2.31
N PRO A 258 23.59 -3.07 -3.40
CA PRO A 258 23.52 -1.63 -3.57
C PRO A 258 22.08 -1.14 -3.42
N VAL A 259 21.85 -0.20 -2.49
CA VAL A 259 20.51 0.30 -2.15
C VAL A 259 20.52 1.81 -2.00
N LYS A 260 19.45 2.46 -2.47
CA LYS A 260 19.12 3.87 -2.18
C LYS A 260 17.62 4.01 -1.90
N GLY A 261 17.25 4.89 -0.97
CA GLY A 261 15.86 5.17 -0.62
C GLY A 261 15.42 6.60 -0.92
N ILE A 262 14.19 6.78 -1.40
CA ILE A 262 13.53 8.08 -1.55
C ILE A 262 12.16 8.05 -0.87
N ALA A 263 11.92 8.95 0.07
CA ALA A 263 10.63 9.04 0.76
C ALA A 263 10.08 10.47 0.70
N GLY A 264 9.00 10.67 -0.06
CA GLY A 264 8.36 11.97 -0.26
C GLY A 264 7.05 12.11 0.51
N PRO A 265 6.36 13.26 0.41
CA PRO A 265 5.06 13.46 1.05
C PRO A 265 3.91 12.83 0.26
N TRP A 266 4.17 11.81 -0.55
CA TRP A 266 3.23 11.30 -1.53
C TRP A 266 2.22 10.33 -0.91
N ASN A 267 1.09 10.20 -1.59
CA ASN A 267 0.14 9.11 -1.43
C ASN A 267 0.56 7.88 -2.27
N HIS A 268 -0.34 6.91 -2.48
CA HIS A 268 -0.05 5.64 -3.18
C HIS A 268 0.07 5.79 -4.70
N LYS A 269 1.04 6.61 -5.15
CA LYS A 269 1.30 6.98 -6.55
C LYS A 269 2.78 7.16 -6.84
N TYR A 270 3.14 7.15 -8.13
CA TYR A 270 4.49 7.44 -8.55
C TYR A 270 4.84 8.93 -8.32
N PRO A 271 6.08 9.25 -7.88
CA PRO A 271 6.41 10.59 -7.40
C PRO A 271 6.28 11.75 -8.41
N HIS A 272 6.28 11.46 -9.71
CA HIS A 272 6.20 12.48 -10.76
C HIS A 272 4.76 12.95 -11.04
N PHE A 273 3.75 12.23 -10.55
CA PHE A 273 2.33 12.64 -10.63
C PHE A 273 1.57 12.42 -9.32
N ALA A 274 2.24 12.02 -8.25
CA ALA A 274 1.63 11.83 -6.95
C ALA A 274 1.13 13.14 -6.34
N VAL A 275 0.19 13.01 -5.41
CA VAL A 275 -0.27 14.10 -4.56
C VAL A 275 -0.22 13.63 -3.10
N PRO A 276 -0.06 14.52 -2.12
CA PRO A 276 0.38 15.90 -2.29
C PRO A 276 1.81 15.98 -2.84
N GLY A 277 2.11 17.06 -3.55
CA GLY A 277 3.48 17.40 -3.94
C GLY A 277 4.35 17.86 -2.75
N PRO A 278 5.62 18.23 -2.99
CA PRO A 278 6.23 18.40 -4.32
C PRO A 278 6.43 17.08 -5.05
N GLN A 279 6.04 17.06 -6.33
CA GLN A 279 6.49 16.04 -7.27
C GLN A 279 7.97 16.26 -7.62
N ILE A 280 8.65 15.20 -8.02
CA ILE A 280 10.05 15.22 -8.44
C ILE A 280 10.22 14.67 -9.85
N ASP A 281 11.37 14.93 -10.49
CA ASP A 281 11.82 14.26 -11.71
C ASP A 281 12.15 12.78 -11.47
N PHE A 282 11.12 12.00 -11.14
CA PHE A 282 11.28 10.58 -10.87
C PHE A 282 11.78 9.79 -12.09
N LEU A 283 11.38 10.21 -13.30
CA LEU A 283 11.85 9.59 -14.52
C LEU A 283 13.34 9.86 -14.75
N GLY A 284 13.83 11.04 -14.39
CA GLY A 284 15.26 11.33 -14.35
C GLY A 284 16.02 10.46 -13.35
N GLU A 285 15.49 10.28 -12.13
CA GLU A 285 16.10 9.42 -11.10
C GLU A 285 16.15 7.95 -11.54
N MET A 286 15.06 7.43 -12.10
CA MET A 286 15.04 6.09 -12.69
C MET A 286 16.05 5.96 -13.84
N LEU A 287 16.14 6.95 -14.73
CA LEU A 287 17.11 6.91 -15.84
C LEU A 287 18.55 6.84 -15.33
N ARG A 288 18.90 7.64 -14.30
CA ARG A 288 20.22 7.59 -13.65
C ARG A 288 20.51 6.20 -13.09
N TRP A 289 19.51 5.60 -12.43
CA TRP A 289 19.61 4.26 -11.84
C TRP A 289 19.81 3.17 -12.91
N TRP A 290 18.97 3.16 -13.94
CA TRP A 290 19.01 2.17 -15.01
C TRP A 290 20.29 2.27 -15.83
N ASP A 291 20.72 3.48 -16.17
CA ASP A 291 21.94 3.68 -16.95
C ASP A 291 23.17 3.14 -16.22
N HIS A 292 23.23 3.31 -14.90
CA HIS A 292 24.32 2.79 -14.10
C HIS A 292 24.28 1.25 -14.01
N TRP A 293 23.16 0.66 -13.57
CA TRP A 293 23.12 -0.78 -13.28
C TRP A 293 22.87 -1.68 -14.49
N LEU A 294 22.22 -1.17 -15.54
CA LEU A 294 21.89 -1.97 -16.73
C LEU A 294 22.81 -1.69 -17.92
N LYS A 295 23.45 -0.50 -17.98
CA LYS A 295 24.33 -0.10 -19.07
C LYS A 295 25.77 0.19 -18.64
N GLY A 296 26.08 0.24 -17.35
CA GLY A 296 27.41 0.58 -16.83
C GLY A 296 27.80 2.05 -17.08
N ILE A 297 26.83 2.93 -17.28
CA ILE A 297 27.04 4.37 -17.51
C ILE A 297 27.00 5.08 -16.15
N ASP A 298 28.12 5.67 -15.74
CA ASP A 298 28.15 6.43 -14.49
C ASP A 298 27.28 7.69 -14.57
N ARG A 299 26.24 7.72 -13.73
CA ARG A 299 25.29 8.81 -13.53
C ARG A 299 25.33 9.37 -12.10
N GLY A 300 26.36 9.03 -11.33
CA GLY A 300 26.60 9.50 -9.98
C GLY A 300 25.66 8.94 -8.91
N VAL A 301 24.89 7.89 -9.19
CA VAL A 301 23.91 7.32 -8.23
C VAL A 301 24.57 6.76 -6.97
N GLU A 302 25.81 6.27 -7.07
CA GLU A 302 26.55 5.78 -5.90
C GLU A 302 26.84 6.89 -4.88
N ALA A 303 27.03 8.13 -5.37
CA ALA A 303 27.34 9.30 -4.56
C ALA A 303 26.09 9.97 -3.93
N ASP A 304 24.88 9.55 -4.31
CA ASP A 304 23.67 10.01 -3.65
C ASP A 304 23.66 9.52 -2.18
N PRO A 305 23.10 10.28 -1.22
CA PRO A 305 22.87 9.76 0.13
C PRO A 305 22.08 8.44 0.12
N ALA A 306 22.38 7.54 1.06
CA ALA A 306 21.70 6.25 1.17
C ALA A 306 20.17 6.40 1.28
N TYR A 307 19.72 7.43 2.00
CA TYR A 307 18.32 7.74 2.21
C TYR A 307 18.05 9.22 1.97
N ARG A 308 17.04 9.54 1.14
CA ARG A 308 16.62 10.91 0.82
C ARG A 308 15.16 11.06 1.21
N CYS A 309 14.91 11.77 2.30
CA CYS A 309 13.58 11.92 2.88
C CYS A 309 13.09 13.37 2.85
N TYR A 310 11.80 13.56 2.62
CA TYR A 310 11.14 14.85 2.72
C TYR A 310 10.61 15.06 4.14
N VAL A 311 11.26 15.92 4.92
CA VAL A 311 10.76 16.30 6.25
C VAL A 311 9.61 17.27 6.06
N MET A 312 8.40 16.83 6.42
CA MET A 312 7.17 17.60 6.24
C MET A 312 7.02 18.67 7.34
N ASP A 313 6.66 19.88 6.96
CA ASP A 313 6.32 20.94 7.91
C ASP A 313 4.98 20.65 8.61
N SER A 314 4.88 21.02 9.88
CA SER A 314 3.60 21.06 10.57
C SER A 314 2.61 22.01 9.88
N VAL A 315 1.43 21.49 9.58
CA VAL A 315 0.30 22.24 9.03
C VAL A 315 -0.96 21.87 9.80
N ALA A 316 -1.99 22.71 9.71
CA ALA A 316 -3.30 22.36 10.22
C ALA A 316 -3.80 21.08 9.53
N PRO A 317 -4.42 20.13 10.26
CA PRO A 317 -4.98 18.91 9.69
C PRO A 317 -5.95 19.21 8.55
N GLN A 318 -5.81 18.48 7.44
CA GLN A 318 -6.75 18.51 6.33
C GLN A 318 -6.79 17.12 5.71
N THR A 319 -7.98 16.70 5.30
CA THR A 319 -8.21 15.37 4.73
C THR A 319 -7.87 15.26 3.24
N SER A 320 -7.32 16.34 2.65
CA SER A 320 -6.79 16.36 1.29
C SER A 320 -5.78 17.50 1.13
N PHE A 321 -4.69 17.22 0.42
CA PHE A 321 -3.68 18.21 0.07
C PHE A 321 -3.26 18.05 -1.39
N THR A 322 -3.07 19.17 -2.09
CA THR A 322 -2.38 19.17 -3.39
C THR A 322 -0.87 19.29 -3.23
N HIS A 323 -0.40 19.88 -2.13
CA HIS A 323 1.01 20.10 -1.82
C HIS A 323 1.24 20.14 -0.30
N ARG A 324 2.38 19.60 0.15
CA ARG A 324 2.85 19.66 1.54
C ARG A 324 4.18 20.42 1.61
N ALA A 325 4.20 21.48 2.41
CA ALA A 325 5.42 22.21 2.74
C ALA A 325 6.39 21.30 3.53
N GLY A 326 7.68 21.58 3.39
CA GLY A 326 8.76 20.78 3.97
C GLY A 326 10.07 20.95 3.21
N ARG A 327 11.03 20.06 3.50
CA ARG A 327 12.33 20.06 2.83
C ARG A 327 12.94 18.68 2.68
N TRP A 328 13.76 18.51 1.64
CA TRP A 328 14.52 17.28 1.40
C TRP A 328 15.80 17.24 2.24
N VAL A 329 16.05 16.09 2.85
CA VAL A 329 17.24 15.78 3.65
C VAL A 329 17.83 14.44 3.20
N GLY A 330 19.15 14.39 3.05
CA GLY A 330 19.94 13.20 2.79
C GLY A 330 20.60 12.65 4.05
N LEU A 331 20.57 11.33 4.21
CA LEU A 331 21.08 10.57 5.34
C LEU A 331 21.80 9.30 4.85
N GLU A 332 22.72 8.79 5.67
CA GLU A 332 23.42 7.50 5.43
C GLU A 332 22.66 6.28 5.98
N GLN A 333 21.59 6.50 6.75
CA GLN A 333 20.71 5.47 7.31
C GLN A 333 19.27 6.00 7.30
N SER A 334 18.28 5.14 7.57
CA SER A 334 16.85 5.49 7.48
C SER A 334 16.31 6.43 8.57
N ARG A 335 17.16 6.90 9.49
CA ARG A 335 16.78 7.69 10.67
C ARG A 335 17.82 8.74 11.03
N GLY A 336 17.38 9.77 11.74
CA GLY A 336 18.29 10.72 12.39
C GLY A 336 19.21 10.05 13.41
N ALA A 337 20.39 10.63 13.62
CA ALA A 337 21.38 10.11 14.57
C ALA A 337 21.00 10.40 16.04
N GLY A 338 20.13 11.38 16.28
CA GLY A 338 19.66 11.76 17.60
C GLY A 338 18.57 10.83 18.13
N MET A 339 18.49 10.72 19.45
CA MET A 339 17.44 9.98 20.15
C MET A 339 17.01 10.79 21.38
N LYS A 340 15.72 11.11 21.46
CA LYS A 340 15.12 11.76 22.62
C LYS A 340 14.20 10.78 23.32
N ARG A 341 14.29 10.69 24.64
CA ARG A 341 13.40 9.88 25.45
C ARG A 341 12.47 10.78 26.26
N PHE A 342 11.19 10.42 26.28
CA PHE A 342 10.18 11.00 27.17
C PHE A 342 9.53 9.90 27.99
N TYR A 343 9.39 10.09 29.29
CA TYR A 343 8.70 9.15 30.17
C TYR A 343 7.26 9.60 30.38
N LEU A 344 6.35 8.63 30.43
CA LEU A 344 4.96 8.91 30.80
C LEU A 344 4.92 9.25 32.29
N ASN A 345 4.31 10.38 32.67
CA ASN A 345 4.17 10.82 34.05
C ASN A 345 2.81 11.51 34.27
N GLY A 346 1.87 10.86 34.97
CA GLY A 346 0.51 11.34 35.09
C GLY A 346 -0.18 11.54 33.73
N THR A 347 -0.23 12.80 33.26
CA THR A 347 -0.73 13.17 31.93
C THR A 347 0.36 13.78 31.02
N GLY A 348 1.60 13.80 31.48
CA GLY A 348 2.74 14.43 30.81
C GLY A 348 3.68 13.44 30.12
N LEU A 349 4.49 13.98 29.21
CA LEU A 349 5.69 13.38 28.65
C LEU A 349 6.91 14.14 29.16
N ASP A 350 7.57 13.59 30.18
CA ASP A 350 8.63 14.27 30.95
C ASP A 350 10.02 13.69 30.65
N ALA A 351 11.07 14.41 31.06
CA ALA A 351 12.45 13.94 30.93
C ALA A 351 12.84 12.84 31.94
N GLU A 352 12.09 12.72 33.03
CA GLU A 352 12.34 11.77 34.12
C GLU A 352 11.11 10.88 34.34
N GLU A 353 11.34 9.67 34.84
CA GLU A 353 10.27 8.74 35.20
C GLU A 353 9.39 9.31 36.30
N GLY A 354 8.08 9.12 36.16
CA GLY A 354 7.10 9.49 37.17
C GLY A 354 5.94 8.51 37.24
N PRO A 355 5.09 8.62 38.27
CA PRO A 355 3.99 7.69 38.47
C PRO A 355 2.92 7.85 37.40
N VAL A 356 2.42 6.73 36.88
CA VAL A 356 1.24 6.67 36.01
C VAL A 356 0.25 5.69 36.61
N SER A 357 -1.04 6.05 36.59
CA SER A 357 -2.14 5.18 37.00
C SER A 357 -3.40 5.67 36.30
N ARG A 358 -3.59 5.22 35.07
CA ARG A 358 -4.69 5.68 34.21
C ARG A 358 -5.27 4.52 33.43
N ASP A 359 -6.56 4.62 33.15
CA ASP A 359 -7.34 3.62 32.43
C ASP A 359 -7.92 4.21 31.13
N VAL A 360 -8.07 3.37 30.12
CA VAL A 360 -8.80 3.68 28.89
C VAL A 360 -9.64 2.48 28.46
N GLY A 361 -10.92 2.71 28.24
CA GLY A 361 -11.87 1.71 27.78
C GLY A 361 -12.07 1.75 26.27
N THR A 362 -12.69 0.70 25.74
CA THR A 362 -13.05 0.62 24.33
C THR A 362 -14.15 1.63 23.99
N ASP A 363 -13.89 2.49 23.01
CA ASP A 363 -14.88 3.34 22.35
C ASP A 363 -14.63 3.27 20.83
N LEU A 364 -15.54 2.63 20.10
CA LEU A 364 -15.39 2.44 18.65
C LEU A 364 -15.60 3.74 17.86
N ALA A 365 -16.05 4.83 18.49
CA ALA A 365 -16.01 6.13 17.84
C ALA A 365 -14.59 6.69 17.72
N CYS A 366 -13.60 6.11 18.41
CA CYS A 366 -12.18 6.40 18.20
C CYS A 366 -11.68 5.69 16.93
N GLY A 367 -11.07 6.44 16.01
CA GLY A 367 -10.68 5.97 14.68
C GLY A 367 -11.42 6.67 13.55
N ARG A 368 -12.33 7.60 13.85
CA ARG A 368 -13.10 8.32 12.82
C ARG A 368 -12.25 9.27 11.99
N GLY A 369 -11.20 9.85 12.58
CA GLY A 369 -10.30 10.79 11.93
C GLY A 369 -9.06 10.15 11.31
N THR A 370 -9.01 8.82 11.19
CA THR A 370 -7.79 8.09 10.81
C THR A 370 -7.34 8.28 9.37
N GLY A 371 -8.21 8.70 8.45
CA GLY A 371 -7.97 8.62 7.01
C GLY A 371 -8.08 7.18 6.49
N GLU A 372 -7.53 6.94 5.31
CA GLU A 372 -7.49 5.62 4.66
C GLU A 372 -6.08 5.03 4.71
N TYR A 373 -5.97 3.70 4.64
CA TYR A 373 -4.66 3.04 4.60
C TYR A 373 -3.91 3.38 3.31
N PHE A 374 -4.64 3.42 2.18
CA PHE A 374 -4.13 3.83 0.87
C PHE A 374 -4.91 5.00 0.32
N PRO A 375 -4.47 6.25 0.59
CA PRO A 375 -4.95 7.38 -0.16
C PRO A 375 -4.45 7.27 -1.62
N PHE A 376 -5.36 7.33 -2.57
CA PHE A 376 -5.05 7.35 -4.00
C PHE A 376 -5.13 8.77 -4.59
N GLY A 377 -5.63 9.74 -3.84
CA GLY A 377 -5.89 11.11 -4.27
C GLY A 377 -6.94 11.15 -5.36
N PHE A 378 -7.95 10.27 -5.27
CA PHE A 378 -9.10 10.29 -6.15
C PHE A 378 -10.16 11.26 -5.63
N GLY A 379 -10.18 11.52 -4.31
CA GLY A 379 -11.17 12.36 -3.65
C GLY A 379 -10.74 13.21 -2.46
N PRO A 380 -11.68 14.03 -1.94
CA PRO A 380 -11.56 14.62 -0.63
C PRO A 380 -11.79 13.55 0.46
N GLY A 381 -11.01 13.55 1.54
CA GLY A 381 -11.35 12.73 2.71
C GLY A 381 -10.47 11.51 2.99
N GLU A 382 -9.44 11.26 2.16
CA GLU A 382 -8.58 10.07 2.30
C GLU A 382 -7.46 10.26 3.32
N LEU A 383 -6.98 11.51 3.53
CA LEU A 383 -5.91 11.78 4.50
C LEU A 383 -6.47 11.95 5.92
N PRO A 384 -5.65 11.74 6.97
CA PRO A 384 -6.09 11.91 8.36
C PRO A 384 -6.67 13.31 8.63
N ASP A 385 -7.77 13.34 9.38
CA ASP A 385 -8.43 14.57 9.82
C ASP A 385 -7.80 15.10 11.12
N ASP A 386 -8.35 16.17 11.67
CA ASP A 386 -8.03 16.64 13.02
C ASP A 386 -8.31 15.54 14.06
N GLN A 387 -7.26 15.18 14.79
CA GLN A 387 -7.26 14.10 15.76
C GLN A 387 -7.92 14.46 17.09
N THR A 388 -8.34 15.71 17.31
CA THR A 388 -8.95 16.18 18.57
C THR A 388 -10.14 15.35 19.04
N ALA A 389 -10.99 14.90 18.11
CA ALA A 389 -12.13 14.04 18.45
C ALA A 389 -11.68 12.66 18.95
N ASP A 390 -10.67 12.06 18.32
CA ASP A 390 -10.11 10.78 18.73
C ASP A 390 -9.28 10.91 20.02
N ASP A 391 -8.60 12.05 20.22
CA ASP A 391 -7.85 12.37 21.43
C ASP A 391 -8.74 12.46 22.67
N ALA A 392 -9.96 12.98 22.52
CA ALA A 392 -10.95 13.02 23.61
C ALA A 392 -11.42 11.62 24.04
N LEU A 393 -11.22 10.61 23.20
CA LEU A 393 -11.56 9.21 23.44
C LEU A 393 -10.34 8.35 23.78
N SER A 394 -9.17 8.97 23.97
CA SER A 394 -7.89 8.31 24.19
C SER A 394 -7.26 8.71 25.52
N MET A 395 -6.35 7.88 26.02
CA MET A 395 -5.44 8.26 27.11
C MET A 395 -4.26 9.04 26.52
N CYS A 396 -4.33 10.37 26.63
CA CYS A 396 -3.31 11.27 26.09
C CYS A 396 -2.22 11.63 27.12
N PHE A 397 -0.96 11.66 26.66
CA PHE A 397 0.21 12.16 27.37
C PHE A 397 0.87 13.25 26.53
N ASP A 398 1.06 14.43 27.10
CA ASP A 398 1.52 15.61 26.38
C ASP A 398 2.87 16.08 26.90
N SER A 399 3.80 16.43 26.02
CA SER A 399 5.02 17.14 26.44
C SER A 399 4.68 18.57 26.86
N ASP A 400 5.61 19.21 27.56
CA ASP A 400 5.66 20.67 27.59
C ASP A 400 5.78 21.24 26.16
N PRO A 401 5.37 22.50 25.92
CA PRO A 401 5.62 23.15 24.64
C PRO A 401 7.11 23.09 24.37
N LEU A 402 7.49 22.71 23.14
CA LEU A 402 8.89 22.60 22.80
C LEU A 402 9.56 23.97 22.86
N ASP A 403 10.67 24.05 23.61
CA ASP A 403 11.51 25.25 23.65
C ASP A 403 12.20 25.53 22.31
N HIS A 404 12.42 24.47 21.51
CA HIS A 404 13.09 24.51 20.23
C HIS A 404 12.47 23.52 19.24
N ARG A 405 12.53 23.85 17.94
CA ARG A 405 12.12 22.93 16.87
C ARG A 405 12.80 21.55 16.97
N MET A 406 12.11 20.51 16.51
CA MET A 406 12.64 19.15 16.44
C MET A 406 12.16 18.46 15.16
N ASP A 407 13.10 17.93 14.39
CA ASP A 407 12.77 17.12 13.21
C ASP A 407 12.79 15.64 13.59
N ILE A 408 11.61 15.04 13.66
CA ILE A 408 11.42 13.62 13.88
C ILE A 408 11.73 12.92 12.57
N VAL A 409 12.74 12.05 12.55
CA VAL A 409 13.11 11.28 11.36
C VAL A 409 13.45 9.85 11.76
N GLY A 410 12.56 8.92 11.43
CA GLY A 410 12.65 7.50 11.75
C GLY A 410 11.37 6.96 12.38
N ARG A 411 11.47 5.78 12.99
CA ARG A 411 10.37 5.11 13.68
C ARG A 411 10.44 5.37 15.18
N ALA A 412 9.38 5.94 15.73
CA ALA A 412 9.24 6.08 17.17
C ALA A 412 8.92 4.73 17.82
N LYS A 413 9.38 4.54 19.06
CA LYS A 413 9.15 3.33 19.84
C LYS A 413 8.52 3.70 21.16
N VAL A 414 7.42 3.04 21.50
CA VAL A 414 6.68 3.27 22.75
C VAL A 414 6.74 2.00 23.59
N LYS A 415 7.35 2.08 24.77
CA LYS A 415 7.39 1.00 25.76
C LYS A 415 6.34 1.29 26.82
N LEU A 416 5.54 0.31 27.18
CA LEU A 416 4.46 0.47 28.15
C LEU A 416 4.50 -0.67 29.15
N ALA A 417 4.32 -0.33 30.43
CA ALA A 417 3.87 -1.25 31.45
C ALA A 417 2.35 -1.11 31.55
N LEU A 418 1.61 -2.12 31.12
CA LEU A 418 0.15 -2.09 31.07
C LEU A 418 -0.48 -3.41 31.50
N SER A 419 -1.73 -3.36 31.95
CA SER A 419 -2.57 -4.53 32.20
C SER A 419 -3.89 -4.40 31.45
N SER A 420 -4.60 -5.52 31.30
CA SER A 420 -5.93 -5.57 30.69
C SER A 420 -6.88 -6.37 31.58
N ASP A 421 -8.14 -5.94 31.64
CA ASP A 421 -9.23 -6.69 32.26
C ASP A 421 -9.60 -7.96 31.48
N CYS A 422 -9.17 -8.07 30.22
CA CYS A 422 -9.48 -9.15 29.29
C CYS A 422 -8.21 -9.88 28.80
N PRO A 423 -8.30 -11.20 28.49
CA PRO A 423 -7.19 -11.96 27.94
C PRO A 423 -6.89 -11.63 26.48
N ARG A 424 -7.91 -11.19 25.73
CA ARG A 424 -7.81 -10.71 24.36
C ARG A 424 -7.91 -9.20 24.39
N ALA A 425 -6.88 -8.55 23.88
CA ALA A 425 -6.73 -7.11 23.96
C ALA A 425 -5.75 -6.63 22.89
N GLN A 426 -5.99 -5.42 22.42
CA GLN A 426 -5.14 -4.74 21.45
C GLN A 426 -4.96 -3.29 21.86
N ILE A 427 -3.95 -2.63 21.32
CA ILE A 427 -3.69 -1.21 21.56
C ILE A 427 -3.34 -0.51 20.24
N ALA A 428 -3.94 0.65 20.05
CA ALA A 428 -3.53 1.64 19.07
C ALA A 428 -2.77 2.76 19.79
N VAL A 429 -1.64 3.15 19.22
CA VAL A 429 -0.78 4.22 19.71
C VAL A 429 -0.62 5.25 18.60
N ARG A 430 -1.01 6.50 18.89
CA ARG A 430 -0.89 7.62 17.96
C ARG A 430 0.13 8.62 18.48
N LEU A 431 1.02 9.07 17.61
CA LEU A 431 1.94 10.18 17.83
C LEU A 431 1.37 11.40 17.10
N ASN A 432 1.04 12.44 17.84
CA ASN A 432 0.39 13.63 17.31
C ASN A 432 1.22 14.90 17.58
N ASP A 433 1.15 15.84 16.66
CA ASP A 433 1.53 17.25 16.86
C ASP A 433 0.31 17.99 17.41
N LEU A 434 0.37 18.36 18.69
CA LEU A 434 -0.62 19.21 19.33
C LEU A 434 -0.21 20.67 19.16
N ARG A 435 -0.97 21.37 18.33
CA ARG A 435 -0.67 22.71 17.84
C ARG A 435 -1.12 23.77 18.85
N PRO A 436 -0.52 24.98 18.85
CA PRO A 436 -0.92 26.07 19.75
C PRO A 436 -2.36 26.54 19.59
N ASP A 437 -2.98 26.29 18.43
CA ASP A 437 -4.39 26.58 18.15
C ASP A 437 -5.35 25.52 18.74
N GLY A 438 -4.83 24.43 19.31
CA GLY A 438 -5.58 23.34 19.91
C GLY A 438 -5.90 22.18 18.96
N SER A 439 -5.62 22.31 17.66
CA SER A 439 -5.77 21.20 16.70
C SER A 439 -4.68 20.14 16.88
N SER A 440 -5.00 18.90 16.54
CA SER A 440 -4.12 17.74 16.72
C SER A 440 -3.88 17.08 15.37
N ALA A 441 -2.62 17.03 14.92
CA ALA A 441 -2.26 16.45 13.63
C ALA A 441 -1.54 15.11 13.82
N LEU A 442 -2.00 14.07 13.10
CA LEU A 442 -1.36 12.75 13.13
C LEU A 442 0.03 12.80 12.48
N ILE A 443 1.06 12.38 13.21
CA ILE A 443 2.43 12.22 12.70
C ILE A 443 2.65 10.77 12.27
N ALA A 444 2.38 9.83 13.18
CA ALA A 444 2.56 8.40 12.98
C ALA A 444 1.65 7.63 13.93
N HIS A 445 1.41 6.36 13.63
CA HIS A 445 0.68 5.46 14.50
C HIS A 445 1.30 4.06 14.46
N GLY A 446 0.92 3.24 15.42
CA GLY A 446 1.35 1.86 15.54
C GLY A 446 0.30 1.08 16.31
N PHE A 447 0.28 -0.22 16.06
CA PHE A 447 -0.71 -1.12 16.64
C PHE A 447 0.01 -2.32 17.23
N LEU A 448 -0.61 -2.92 18.24
CA LEU A 448 -0.16 -4.19 18.79
C LEU A 448 -1.35 -5.00 19.26
N ASN A 449 -1.49 -6.21 18.72
CA ASN A 449 -2.24 -7.27 19.37
C ASN A 449 -1.44 -7.71 20.59
N LEU A 450 -1.96 -7.45 21.79
CA LEU A 450 -1.20 -7.66 23.03
C LEU A 450 -0.89 -9.15 23.27
N ARG A 451 -1.59 -10.06 22.57
CA ARG A 451 -1.27 -11.49 22.60
C ARG A 451 -0.05 -11.87 21.76
N GLN A 452 0.37 -11.00 20.84
CA GLN A 452 1.58 -11.14 20.03
C GLN A 452 2.77 -10.31 20.56
N ARG A 453 2.68 -9.82 21.80
CA ARG A 453 3.76 -9.04 22.46
C ARG A 453 5.12 -9.75 22.49
N ASP A 454 5.11 -11.08 22.48
CA ASP A 454 6.31 -11.93 22.52
C ASP A 454 6.72 -12.45 21.13
N GLY A 455 6.07 -11.96 20.06
CA GLY A 455 6.37 -12.30 18.67
C GLY A 455 5.10 -12.59 17.83
N ALA A 456 5.14 -12.23 16.55
CA ALA A 456 3.99 -12.30 15.64
C ALA A 456 3.52 -13.71 15.27
N ALA A 457 4.34 -14.74 15.52
CA ALA A 457 4.02 -16.13 15.22
C ALA A 457 3.25 -16.85 16.34
N VAL A 458 3.11 -16.22 17.52
CA VAL A 458 2.51 -16.85 18.70
C VAL A 458 1.48 -15.93 19.33
N MET A 459 0.39 -16.51 19.81
CA MET A 459 -0.66 -15.83 20.57
C MET A 459 -0.64 -16.31 22.02
N VAL A 460 -0.33 -15.41 22.95
CA VAL A 460 -0.33 -15.67 24.39
C VAL A 460 -1.31 -14.71 25.07
N ASP A 461 -2.38 -15.25 25.65
CA ASP A 461 -3.38 -14.46 26.38
C ASP A 461 -2.75 -13.51 27.41
N MET A 462 -3.35 -12.33 27.53
CA MET A 462 -3.01 -11.39 28.59
C MET A 462 -3.40 -11.97 29.95
N PRO A 463 -2.52 -11.92 30.95
CA PRO A 463 -2.92 -12.24 32.31
C PRO A 463 -3.84 -11.13 32.84
N ARG A 464 -5.11 -11.46 33.11
CA ARG A 464 -6.10 -10.49 33.60
C ARG A 464 -5.57 -9.70 34.80
N ASP A 465 -5.70 -8.38 34.71
CA ASP A 465 -5.33 -7.39 35.75
C ASP A 465 -3.87 -7.46 36.22
N LYS A 466 -2.98 -8.08 35.43
CA LYS A 466 -1.55 -8.12 35.72
C LYS A 466 -0.77 -7.31 34.69
N ALA A 467 0.11 -6.46 35.20
CA ALA A 467 0.98 -5.66 34.35
C ALA A 467 1.95 -6.56 33.56
N VAL A 468 2.08 -6.27 32.28
CA VAL A 468 3.09 -6.80 31.36
C VAL A 468 3.79 -5.63 30.68
N GLU A 469 5.01 -5.86 30.25
CA GLU A 469 5.74 -4.89 29.43
C GLU A 469 5.51 -5.20 27.95
N VAL A 470 5.21 -4.17 27.16
CA VAL A 470 5.05 -4.28 25.72
C VAL A 470 5.81 -3.16 25.00
N GLU A 471 6.18 -3.43 23.75
CA GLU A 471 6.79 -2.47 22.86
C GLU A 471 5.91 -2.30 21.62
N VAL A 472 5.54 -1.06 21.31
CA VAL A 472 4.83 -0.70 20.08
C VAL A 472 5.76 0.15 19.22
N LEU A 473 6.07 -0.35 18.03
CA LEU A 473 6.77 0.41 17.00
C LEU A 473 5.77 1.21 16.19
N LEU A 474 5.99 2.51 16.07
CA LEU A 474 5.19 3.37 15.21
C LEU A 474 5.75 3.36 13.78
N ASP A 475 4.93 3.81 12.85
CA ASP A 475 5.33 4.00 11.48
C ASP A 475 6.44 5.04 11.33
N GLN A 476 7.22 4.89 10.26
CA GLN A 476 8.30 5.79 9.89
C GLN A 476 7.72 7.13 9.48
N ALA A 477 8.32 8.20 10.00
CA ALA A 477 7.95 9.56 9.66
C ALA A 477 9.19 10.44 9.47
N ALA A 478 9.02 11.49 8.67
CA ALA A 478 9.92 12.63 8.58
C ALA A 478 9.07 13.89 8.76
N TYR A 479 9.12 14.49 9.96
CA TYR A 479 8.19 15.53 10.38
C TYR A 479 8.90 16.62 11.18
N HIS A 480 8.65 17.88 10.84
CA HIS A 480 9.15 19.04 11.55
C HIS A 480 8.14 19.49 12.61
N LEU A 481 8.48 19.32 13.88
CA LEU A 481 7.70 19.77 15.02
C LEU A 481 8.20 21.16 15.48
N PRO A 482 7.40 22.24 15.32
CA PRO A 482 7.86 23.60 15.62
C PRO A 482 8.04 23.89 17.11
N GLU A 483 8.77 24.98 17.40
CA GLU A 483 8.79 25.60 18.74
C GLU A 483 7.36 25.98 19.18
N GLY A 484 7.04 25.79 20.46
CA GLY A 484 5.74 26.08 21.05
C GLY A 484 4.65 25.02 20.80
N HIS A 485 4.88 24.08 19.87
CA HIS A 485 4.02 22.90 19.72
C HIS A 485 4.30 21.87 20.81
N ARG A 486 3.38 20.93 21.02
CA ARG A 486 3.55 19.81 21.96
C ARG A 486 3.54 18.49 21.22
N LEU A 487 4.34 17.55 21.70
CA LEU A 487 4.23 16.16 21.29
C LEU A 487 3.14 15.47 22.13
N ARG A 488 2.27 14.71 21.49
CA ARG A 488 1.25 13.91 22.18
C ARG A 488 1.40 12.43 21.83
N ILE A 489 1.33 11.57 22.83
CA ILE A 489 0.97 10.16 22.65
C ILE A 489 -0.47 9.97 23.07
N ALA A 490 -1.28 9.35 22.21
CA ALA A 490 -2.63 8.95 22.52
C ALA A 490 -2.77 7.42 22.44
N LEU A 491 -3.26 6.80 23.51
CA LEU A 491 -3.47 5.36 23.61
C LEU A 491 -4.97 5.03 23.59
N SER A 492 -5.37 4.07 22.77
CA SER A 492 -6.75 3.57 22.74
C SER A 492 -6.81 2.05 22.50
N PRO A 493 -7.78 1.32 23.07
CA PRO A 493 -7.95 -0.12 22.81
C PRO A 493 -8.55 -0.44 21.42
N SER A 494 -9.01 0.58 20.70
CA SER A 494 -9.64 0.48 19.38
C SER A 494 -9.28 1.67 18.51
N TYR A 495 -9.32 1.45 17.19
CA TYR A 495 -9.14 2.49 16.17
C TYR A 495 -9.88 2.12 14.87
N PHE A 496 -11.16 1.76 14.99
CA PHE A 496 -12.00 1.29 13.89
C PHE A 496 -12.51 2.50 13.06
N PRO A 497 -12.59 2.42 11.71
CA PRO A 497 -12.44 1.24 10.86
C PRO A 497 -11.01 0.89 10.43
N PHE A 498 -9.98 1.63 10.86
CA PHE A 498 -8.60 1.37 10.43
C PHE A 498 -8.12 -0.02 10.84
N ILE A 499 -8.34 -0.40 12.09
CA ILE A 499 -8.10 -1.75 12.61
C ILE A 499 -9.40 -2.40 13.03
N TRP A 500 -9.54 -3.71 12.82
CA TRP A 500 -10.68 -4.46 13.31
C TRP A 500 -10.66 -4.54 14.84
N PRO A 501 -11.79 -4.38 15.54
CA PRO A 501 -11.80 -4.41 17.00
C PRO A 501 -11.76 -5.83 17.57
N GLU A 502 -11.44 -5.93 18.85
CA GLU A 502 -11.67 -7.16 19.63
C GLU A 502 -13.16 -7.50 19.73
N ALA A 503 -13.49 -8.76 20.07
CA ALA A 503 -14.90 -9.19 20.14
C ALA A 503 -15.65 -8.63 21.36
N GLU A 504 -14.93 -8.34 22.45
CA GLU A 504 -15.49 -7.81 23.70
C GLU A 504 -14.86 -6.44 24.01
N PRO A 505 -15.56 -5.55 24.72
CA PRO A 505 -14.96 -4.32 25.23
C PRO A 505 -13.79 -4.62 26.18
N VAL A 506 -12.69 -3.91 25.97
CA VAL A 506 -11.47 -4.01 26.78
C VAL A 506 -11.20 -2.70 27.51
N THR A 507 -10.76 -2.79 28.76
CA THR A 507 -10.12 -1.70 29.51
C THR A 507 -8.63 -1.98 29.67
N LEU A 508 -7.81 -0.99 29.31
CA LEU A 508 -6.37 -1.03 29.51
C LEU A 508 -5.98 -0.08 30.64
N SER A 509 -5.18 -0.57 31.58
CA SER A 509 -4.59 0.22 32.67
C SER A 509 -3.10 0.37 32.46
N VAL A 510 -2.61 1.60 32.35
CA VAL A 510 -1.18 1.92 32.14
C VAL A 510 -0.58 2.38 33.47
N SER A 511 0.53 1.76 33.85
CA SER A 511 1.27 2.05 35.09
C SER A 511 2.64 2.71 34.87
N GLY A 512 3.11 2.76 33.62
CA GLY A 512 4.36 3.41 33.26
C GLY A 512 4.72 3.19 31.80
N GLY A 513 5.78 3.85 31.35
CA GLY A 513 6.27 3.70 29.98
C GLY A 513 7.16 4.84 29.53
N CYS A 514 7.68 4.72 28.32
CA CYS A 514 8.44 5.77 27.68
C CYS A 514 8.28 5.76 26.15
N LEU A 515 8.46 6.94 25.57
CA LEU A 515 8.65 7.18 24.15
C LEU A 515 10.15 7.33 23.86
N GLU A 516 10.66 6.55 22.92
CA GLU A 516 11.97 6.74 22.29
C GLU A 516 11.75 7.30 20.88
N LEU A 517 12.18 8.54 20.66
CA LEU A 517 11.90 9.32 19.47
C LEU A 517 13.20 9.64 18.71
N PRO A 518 13.41 9.05 17.53
CA PRO A 518 14.56 9.41 16.70
C PRO A 518 14.35 10.80 16.09
N HIS A 519 15.41 11.61 16.10
CA HIS A 519 15.40 12.96 15.53
C HIS A 519 16.68 13.27 14.77
N LEU A 520 16.63 14.24 13.86
CA LEU A 520 17.83 14.77 13.23
C LEU A 520 18.69 15.49 14.28
N ASP A 521 19.98 15.17 14.29
CA ASP A 521 21.00 15.92 15.01
C ASP A 521 21.73 16.81 13.98
N GLY A 522 21.32 18.08 13.89
CA GLY A 522 21.72 19.01 12.83
C GLY A 522 20.75 19.04 11.63
N GLU A 523 21.20 19.62 10.52
CA GLU A 523 20.36 19.90 9.33
C GLU A 523 20.38 18.78 8.27
N GLY A 524 21.22 17.76 8.43
CA GLY A 524 21.47 16.71 7.44
C GLY A 524 22.11 17.23 6.13
N VAL A 525 22.19 16.38 5.11
CA VAL A 525 22.70 16.78 3.78
C VAL A 525 21.56 17.37 2.97
N THR A 526 21.68 18.61 2.50
CA THR A 526 20.65 19.19 1.62
C THR A 526 20.56 18.41 0.31
N VAL A 527 19.35 18.00 -0.04
CA VAL A 527 19.04 17.32 -1.31
C VAL A 527 18.08 18.19 -2.11
N ALA A 528 18.19 18.15 -3.43
CA ALA A 528 17.26 18.80 -4.33
C ALA A 528 16.95 17.88 -5.51
N PHE A 529 15.72 17.93 -5.98
CA PHE A 529 15.27 17.23 -7.18
C PHE A 529 14.79 18.26 -8.20
N ASP A 530 14.98 17.95 -9.48
CA ASP A 530 14.33 18.69 -10.55
C ASP A 530 12.81 18.49 -10.53
N GLY A 531 12.07 19.38 -11.21
CA GLY A 531 10.62 19.27 -11.37
C GLY A 531 10.19 18.05 -12.20
N PRO A 532 8.95 17.56 -12.03
CA PRO A 532 8.49 16.33 -12.64
C PRO A 532 8.53 16.35 -14.16
N LYS A 533 8.86 15.19 -14.74
CA LYS A 533 8.76 14.91 -16.17
C LYS A 533 7.82 13.71 -16.37
N SER A 534 7.13 13.68 -17.50
CA SER A 534 6.33 12.53 -17.92
C SER A 534 6.39 12.37 -19.45
N ALA A 535 6.04 11.19 -19.94
CA ALA A 535 5.62 11.03 -21.33
C ALA A 535 4.25 11.67 -21.57
N VAL A 536 3.81 11.65 -22.83
CA VAL A 536 2.48 12.14 -23.23
C VAL A 536 1.41 11.28 -22.56
N PRO A 537 0.45 11.86 -21.82
CA PRO A 537 -0.65 11.11 -21.23
C PRO A 537 -1.49 10.40 -22.29
N LEU A 538 -1.98 9.20 -21.97
CA LEU A 538 -2.96 8.49 -22.78
C LEU A 538 -4.24 9.34 -22.87
N PRO A 539 -4.75 9.67 -24.07
CA PRO A 539 -6.02 10.38 -24.19
C PRO A 539 -7.15 9.48 -23.69
N LEU A 540 -7.98 10.00 -22.78
CA LEU A 540 -9.16 9.33 -22.26
C LEU A 540 -10.35 10.30 -22.31
N GLU A 541 -11.50 9.83 -22.77
CA GLU A 541 -12.74 10.59 -22.86
C GLU A 541 -13.64 10.25 -21.67
N GLN A 542 -13.93 11.23 -20.82
CA GLN A 542 -14.91 11.08 -19.74
C GLN A 542 -16.33 11.18 -20.33
N MET A 543 -17.04 10.07 -20.38
CA MET A 543 -18.38 9.97 -21.00
C MET A 543 -19.50 10.30 -20.01
N THR A 544 -19.34 9.92 -18.74
CA THR A 544 -20.24 10.29 -17.63
C THR A 544 -19.43 10.83 -16.45
N PRO A 545 -19.97 11.71 -15.60
CA PRO A 545 -19.19 12.34 -14.52
C PRO A 545 -18.72 11.32 -13.47
N ARG A 546 -17.61 11.67 -12.80
CA ARG A 546 -17.16 11.00 -11.57
C ARG A 546 -18.03 11.44 -10.39
N ALA A 547 -18.22 10.56 -9.42
CA ALA A 547 -18.90 10.85 -8.17
C ALA A 547 -18.17 10.20 -7.00
N GLU A 548 -18.05 10.93 -5.90
CA GLU A 548 -17.39 10.43 -4.71
C GLU A 548 -18.01 11.07 -3.48
N HIS A 549 -18.23 10.25 -2.45
CA HIS A 549 -18.87 10.67 -1.22
C HIS A 549 -18.32 9.88 -0.04
N LYS A 550 -18.08 10.58 1.06
CA LYS A 550 -17.72 9.98 2.35
C LYS A 550 -18.62 10.58 3.41
N ASP A 551 -19.34 9.73 4.12
CA ASP A 551 -20.28 10.15 5.16
C ASP A 551 -20.11 9.37 6.44
N ILE A 552 -20.40 10.03 7.56
CA ILE A 552 -20.53 9.37 8.85
C ILE A 552 -21.88 9.73 9.45
N ARG A 553 -22.74 8.71 9.57
CA ARG A 553 -24.12 8.85 10.06
C ARG A 553 -24.29 8.13 11.39
N ILE A 554 -25.14 8.68 12.24
CA ILE A 554 -25.56 8.04 13.50
C ILE A 554 -27.00 7.58 13.31
N GLU A 555 -27.20 6.27 13.30
CA GLU A 555 -28.48 5.61 13.06
C GLU A 555 -28.91 4.86 14.33
N GLY A 556 -29.67 5.54 15.18
CA GLY A 556 -30.05 5.02 16.49
C GLY A 556 -28.83 4.87 17.40
N GLN A 557 -28.45 3.62 17.71
CA GLN A 557 -27.25 3.29 18.50
C GLN A 557 -26.04 2.94 17.63
N ARG A 558 -26.20 2.91 16.30
CA ARG A 558 -25.15 2.54 15.35
C ARG A 558 -24.50 3.77 14.75
N ILE A 559 -23.21 3.67 14.50
CA ILE A 559 -22.43 4.58 13.68
C ILE A 559 -22.19 3.86 12.35
N VAL A 560 -22.40 4.57 11.25
CA VAL A 560 -22.23 4.06 9.88
C VAL A 560 -21.26 4.98 9.16
N HIS A 561 -20.15 4.41 8.67
CA HIS A 561 -19.22 5.10 7.78
C HIS A 561 -19.46 4.57 6.38
N GLU A 562 -19.80 5.45 5.45
CA GLU A 562 -20.11 5.10 4.07
C GLU A 562 -19.12 5.80 3.15
N ILE A 563 -18.51 5.03 2.25
CA ILE A 563 -17.59 5.51 1.23
C ILE A 563 -18.15 5.04 -0.11
N LEU A 564 -18.34 5.97 -1.03
CA LEU A 564 -18.78 5.68 -2.40
C LEU A 564 -17.81 6.34 -3.36
N GLY A 565 -17.32 5.57 -4.32
CA GLY A 565 -16.50 6.06 -5.42
C GLY A 565 -17.03 5.54 -6.75
N GLU A 566 -17.19 6.43 -7.73
CA GLU A 566 -17.57 6.09 -9.10
C GLU A 566 -16.73 6.91 -10.09
N ASN A 567 -16.01 6.20 -10.96
CA ASN A 567 -15.16 6.82 -11.96
C ASN A 567 -15.93 7.29 -13.22
N GLY A 568 -17.24 7.03 -13.26
CA GLY A 568 -18.04 7.20 -14.47
C GLY A 568 -17.58 6.27 -15.59
N VAL A 569 -18.18 6.43 -16.77
CA VAL A 569 -17.76 5.74 -17.98
C VAL A 569 -16.61 6.52 -18.61
N VAL A 570 -15.49 5.85 -18.82
CA VAL A 570 -14.31 6.37 -19.52
C VAL A 570 -14.10 5.59 -20.80
N ARG A 571 -13.90 6.29 -21.91
CA ARG A 571 -13.58 5.69 -23.21
C ARG A 571 -12.12 5.96 -23.58
N ASN A 572 -11.41 4.92 -24.01
CA ASN A 572 -10.16 5.06 -24.72
C ASN A 572 -10.45 5.27 -26.23
N PRO A 573 -10.17 6.45 -26.81
CA PRO A 573 -10.49 6.74 -28.21
C PRO A 573 -9.64 5.96 -29.22
N GLU A 574 -8.46 5.47 -28.82
CA GLU A 574 -7.59 4.68 -29.70
C GLU A 574 -8.12 3.25 -29.90
N THR A 575 -8.73 2.69 -28.86
CA THR A 575 -9.25 1.30 -28.87
C THR A 575 -10.77 1.22 -28.95
N GLY A 576 -11.48 2.32 -28.69
CA GLY A 576 -12.94 2.34 -28.53
C GLY A 576 -13.45 1.65 -27.26
N LEU A 577 -12.56 1.16 -26.39
CA LEU A 577 -12.93 0.47 -25.15
C LEU A 577 -13.50 1.46 -24.14
N GLU A 578 -14.70 1.16 -23.65
CA GLU A 578 -15.37 1.86 -22.56
C GLU A 578 -15.27 1.03 -21.29
N THR A 579 -14.94 1.69 -20.19
CA THR A 579 -14.85 1.07 -18.85
C THR A 579 -15.60 1.91 -17.83
N ARG A 580 -16.21 1.25 -16.86
CA ARG A 580 -16.79 1.89 -15.66
C ARG A 580 -16.42 1.08 -14.44
N GLU A 581 -16.20 1.79 -13.35
CA GLU A 581 -15.94 1.23 -12.03
C GLU A 581 -16.70 2.04 -10.99
N LYS A 582 -17.35 1.31 -10.08
CA LYS A 582 -18.00 1.87 -8.90
C LYS A 582 -17.74 0.97 -7.70
N VAL A 583 -17.42 1.58 -6.58
CA VAL A 583 -17.23 0.96 -5.27
C VAL A 583 -18.16 1.60 -4.25
N HIS A 584 -18.67 0.79 -3.34
CA HIS A 584 -19.45 1.23 -2.20
C HIS A 584 -19.05 0.41 -0.97
N GLU A 585 -18.49 1.09 0.01
CA GLU A 585 -18.04 0.52 1.27
C GLU A 585 -18.88 1.06 2.41
N VAL A 586 -19.26 0.18 3.33
CA VAL A 586 -20.02 0.52 4.53
C VAL A 586 -19.43 -0.18 5.72
N PHE A 587 -18.92 0.59 6.67
CA PHE A 587 -18.54 0.11 8.00
C PHE A 587 -19.65 0.46 8.98
N SER A 588 -20.03 -0.47 9.85
CA SER A 588 -21.13 -0.26 10.79
C SER A 588 -20.87 -0.93 12.13
N PHE A 589 -21.14 -0.22 13.22
CA PHE A 589 -20.90 -0.67 14.59
C PHE A 589 -21.75 0.10 15.60
N ALA A 590 -21.99 -0.47 16.78
CA ALA A 590 -22.49 0.23 17.95
C ALA A 590 -21.32 0.70 18.81
N ARG A 591 -21.35 1.96 19.24
CA ARG A 591 -20.19 2.68 19.81
C ARG A 591 -19.41 1.92 20.91
N PHE A 592 -20.11 1.19 21.77
CA PHE A 592 -19.53 0.48 22.91
C PHE A 592 -19.68 -1.05 22.83
N ASP A 593 -20.06 -1.57 21.65
CA ASP A 593 -20.27 -3.01 21.46
C ASP A 593 -19.52 -3.51 20.21
N PRO A 594 -18.25 -3.91 20.37
CA PRO A 594 -17.39 -4.42 19.31
C PRO A 594 -17.94 -5.65 18.58
N ALA A 595 -18.77 -6.46 19.23
CA ALA A 595 -19.39 -7.63 18.62
C ALA A 595 -20.33 -7.26 17.45
N THR A 596 -20.69 -5.98 17.33
CA THR A 596 -21.54 -5.48 16.25
C THR A 596 -20.79 -4.87 15.06
N ALA A 597 -19.46 -4.90 15.09
CA ALA A 597 -18.60 -4.40 14.01
C ALA A 597 -18.78 -5.24 12.75
N SER A 598 -19.01 -4.55 11.64
CA SER A 598 -19.23 -5.13 10.32
C SER A 598 -18.68 -4.21 9.24
N ALA A 599 -18.27 -4.80 8.12
CA ALA A 599 -17.85 -4.10 6.91
C ALA A 599 -18.46 -4.77 5.69
N ARG A 600 -18.86 -3.96 4.71
CA ARG A 600 -19.55 -4.37 3.50
C ARG A 600 -18.97 -3.64 2.31
N PHE A 601 -18.60 -4.37 1.27
CA PHE A 601 -17.96 -3.86 0.07
C PHE A 601 -18.76 -4.33 -1.13
N ALA A 602 -19.17 -3.42 -1.99
CA ALA A 602 -19.85 -3.72 -3.24
C ALA A 602 -19.13 -3.06 -4.41
N TRP A 603 -18.85 -3.84 -5.45
CA TRP A 603 -18.22 -3.36 -6.67
C TRP A 603 -19.10 -3.63 -7.88
N GLU A 604 -19.13 -2.66 -8.79
CA GLU A 604 -19.68 -2.80 -10.14
C GLU A 604 -18.58 -2.43 -11.15
N ARG A 605 -18.31 -3.32 -12.10
CA ARG A 605 -17.40 -3.05 -13.22
C ARG A 605 -18.12 -3.34 -14.52
N SER A 606 -17.96 -2.48 -15.52
CA SER A 606 -18.44 -2.77 -16.87
C SER A 606 -17.42 -2.42 -17.93
N TYR A 607 -17.49 -3.18 -19.02
CA TYR A 607 -16.59 -3.11 -20.17
C TYR A 607 -17.42 -3.16 -21.44
N GLY A 608 -16.98 -2.44 -22.47
CA GLY A 608 -17.53 -2.68 -23.78
C GLY A 608 -16.95 -1.89 -24.93
N ARG A 609 -17.33 -2.31 -26.14
CA ARG A 609 -16.93 -1.72 -27.41
C ARG A 609 -17.89 -2.17 -28.50
N GLY A 610 -18.53 -1.21 -29.17
CA GLY A 610 -19.58 -1.52 -30.15
C GLY A 610 -20.72 -2.32 -29.48
N ASP A 611 -21.02 -3.49 -30.04
CA ASP A 611 -22.07 -4.40 -29.56
C ASP A 611 -21.61 -5.30 -28.39
N TRP A 612 -20.29 -5.40 -28.12
CA TRP A 612 -19.79 -6.18 -26.99
C TRP A 612 -19.92 -5.37 -25.71
N ARG A 613 -20.69 -5.90 -24.75
CA ARG A 613 -20.93 -5.30 -23.44
C ARG A 613 -21.03 -6.37 -22.36
N VAL A 614 -20.30 -6.17 -21.27
CA VAL A 614 -20.25 -7.08 -20.13
C VAL A 614 -20.11 -6.32 -18.83
N SER A 615 -20.65 -6.88 -17.75
CA SER A 615 -20.47 -6.33 -16.41
C SER A 615 -20.25 -7.42 -15.37
N VAL A 616 -19.56 -7.06 -14.30
CA VAL A 616 -19.29 -7.90 -13.13
C VAL A 616 -19.72 -7.11 -11.90
N ASN A 617 -20.59 -7.71 -11.10
CA ASN A 617 -20.99 -7.20 -9.81
C ASN A 617 -20.47 -8.15 -8.74
N SER A 618 -19.78 -7.60 -7.73
CA SER A 618 -19.31 -8.39 -6.60
C SER A 618 -19.67 -7.73 -5.28
N PHE A 619 -19.87 -8.58 -4.28
CA PHE A 619 -20.23 -8.20 -2.93
C PHE A 619 -19.40 -9.00 -1.96
N LEU A 620 -18.91 -8.37 -0.90
CA LEU A 620 -18.27 -9.02 0.22
C LEU A 620 -18.71 -8.34 1.52
N GLN A 621 -19.05 -9.14 2.51
CA GLN A 621 -19.37 -8.69 3.86
C GLN A 621 -18.61 -9.52 4.89
N MET A 622 -18.05 -8.82 5.87
CA MET A 622 -17.48 -9.42 7.07
C MET A 622 -18.25 -8.92 8.30
N GLU A 623 -18.70 -9.84 9.13
CA GLU A 623 -19.40 -9.57 10.39
C GLU A 623 -18.66 -10.23 11.55
N THR A 624 -18.54 -9.52 12.67
CA THR A 624 -18.11 -10.17 13.92
C THR A 624 -19.23 -11.08 14.43
N VAL A 625 -18.90 -12.32 14.74
CA VAL A 625 -19.79 -13.30 15.39
C VAL A 625 -19.06 -13.89 16.60
N ASN A 626 -19.78 -14.47 17.57
CA ASN A 626 -19.27 -14.86 18.90
C ASN A 626 -17.78 -15.26 18.93
N ASP A 627 -17.39 -16.34 18.23
CA ASP A 627 -16.02 -16.86 18.24
C ASP A 627 -15.25 -16.63 16.92
N GLY A 628 -15.66 -15.67 16.08
CA GLY A 628 -15.06 -15.51 14.76
C GLY A 628 -15.64 -14.41 13.88
N PHE A 629 -15.53 -14.65 12.58
CA PHE A 629 -15.97 -13.77 11.51
C PHE A 629 -16.89 -14.54 10.56
N LEU A 630 -18.07 -14.02 10.28
CA LEU A 630 -18.90 -14.51 9.19
C LEU A 630 -18.55 -13.73 7.93
N LEU A 631 -18.05 -14.44 6.92
CA LEU A 631 -17.80 -13.89 5.60
C LEU A 631 -18.90 -14.35 4.65
N THR A 632 -19.54 -13.40 3.99
CA THR A 632 -20.51 -13.66 2.91
C THR A 632 -20.05 -12.92 1.67
N ALA A 633 -20.01 -13.57 0.51
CA ALA A 633 -19.66 -12.93 -0.73
C ALA A 633 -20.53 -13.43 -1.89
N GLU A 634 -20.74 -12.56 -2.87
CA GLU A 634 -21.47 -12.85 -4.10
C GLU A 634 -20.66 -12.35 -5.30
N LEU A 635 -20.63 -13.12 -6.37
CA LEU A 635 -20.08 -12.74 -7.66
C LEU A 635 -21.13 -13.03 -8.74
N ARG A 636 -21.45 -12.02 -9.54
CA ARG A 636 -22.40 -12.09 -10.67
C ARG A 636 -21.75 -11.50 -11.90
N ALA A 637 -21.96 -12.13 -13.05
CA ALA A 637 -21.49 -11.62 -14.33
C ALA A 637 -22.63 -11.57 -15.35
N PHE A 638 -22.62 -10.53 -16.18
CA PHE A 638 -23.68 -10.25 -17.13
C PHE A 638 -23.12 -9.97 -18.52
N GLU A 639 -23.83 -10.44 -19.53
CA GLU A 639 -23.71 -9.97 -20.91
C GLU A 639 -24.87 -9.03 -21.22
N GLU A 640 -24.57 -7.93 -21.89
CA GLU A 640 -25.53 -6.88 -22.20
C GLU A 640 -25.72 -6.75 -23.71
N THR A 641 -26.97 -6.72 -24.16
CA THR A 641 -27.36 -6.29 -25.50
C THR A 641 -28.17 -5.00 -25.39
N GLN A 642 -28.53 -4.37 -26.52
CA GLN A 642 -29.27 -3.10 -26.50
C GLN A 642 -30.55 -3.12 -25.66
N ASP A 643 -31.21 -4.28 -25.54
CA ASP A 643 -32.52 -4.41 -24.89
C ASP A 643 -32.54 -5.34 -23.67
N THR A 644 -31.48 -6.13 -23.44
CA THR A 644 -31.46 -7.15 -22.38
C THR A 644 -30.12 -7.28 -21.71
N GLN A 645 -30.11 -7.32 -20.38
CA GLN A 645 -29.00 -7.79 -19.57
C GLN A 645 -29.27 -9.24 -19.19
N THR A 646 -28.35 -10.15 -19.51
CA THR A 646 -28.46 -11.59 -19.22
C THR A 646 -27.39 -11.97 -18.23
N GLU A 647 -27.79 -12.54 -17.09
CA GLU A 647 -26.84 -13.14 -16.15
C GLU A 647 -26.27 -14.42 -16.76
N VAL A 648 -24.93 -14.50 -16.83
CA VAL A 648 -24.21 -15.63 -17.42
C VAL A 648 -23.42 -16.42 -16.39
N PHE A 649 -23.26 -15.88 -15.18
CA PHE A 649 -22.56 -16.53 -14.09
C PHE A 649 -23.03 -16.01 -12.73
N GLN A 650 -23.14 -16.92 -11.77
CA GLN A 650 -23.41 -16.63 -10.36
C GLN A 650 -22.59 -17.58 -9.48
N ARG A 651 -21.92 -17.02 -8.46
CA ARG A 651 -21.29 -17.79 -7.38
C ARG A 651 -21.44 -17.07 -6.05
N ASP A 652 -21.68 -17.85 -5.00
CA ASP A 652 -21.89 -17.37 -3.64
C ASP A 652 -20.97 -18.11 -2.67
N TRP A 653 -20.47 -17.39 -1.67
CA TRP A 653 -19.69 -17.94 -0.58
C TRP A 653 -20.29 -17.53 0.76
N ARG A 654 -20.25 -18.46 1.71
CA ARG A 654 -20.61 -18.20 3.11
C ARG A 654 -19.76 -19.09 4.00
N VAL A 655 -18.82 -18.50 4.72
CA VAL A 655 -17.90 -19.22 5.59
C VAL A 655 -17.79 -18.54 6.94
N VAL A 656 -17.51 -19.31 7.99
CA VAL A 656 -17.22 -18.79 9.32
C VAL A 656 -15.76 -19.06 9.61
N VAL A 657 -14.98 -18.01 9.84
CA VAL A 657 -13.56 -18.10 10.18
C VAL A 657 -13.39 -17.88 11.68
N PRO A 658 -12.81 -18.81 12.44
CA PRO A 658 -12.58 -18.64 13.88
C PRO A 658 -11.63 -17.47 14.18
N ARG A 659 -11.87 -16.76 15.28
CA ARG A 659 -10.95 -15.77 15.85
C ARG A 659 -9.99 -16.49 16.80
N MET A 660 -8.69 -16.36 16.55
CA MET A 660 -7.64 -16.97 17.37
C MET A 660 -7.50 -16.31 18.74
#